data_AF-A0A0D0GKR6-F1
#
_entry.id   AF-A0A0D0GKR6-F1
#
_cell.length_a   1.000
_cell.length_b   1.000
_cell.length_c   1.000
_cell.angle_alpha   90.00
_cell.angle_beta   90.00
_cell.angle_gamma   90.00
#
_symmetry.space_group_name_H-M   'P 1'
#
loop_
_entity.id
_entity.type
_entity.pdbx_description
1 polymer ?
#
loop_
_entity_poly.entity_id
_entity_poly.type
_entity_poly.pdbx_seq_one_letter_code
_entity_poly.pdbx_strand_id
1 'polypeptide(L)'
;MLLAVALLQQNSFAQEKTDQRTTTTRIADLYAQLPAQNSTLLNAGMQEISNMGEDGLATMIGGMAAEGKGNNALLEYAVGGYSAYVSKAGRENSKKMSIRAYCKALNTLTDPKNKAFIISQLELVGDDSAIPCLQGALTDARLADPAARALVKINSPASKNALLTGLAKTNGPAQLAIANALGDSRFKEAAGPLQTISANADQNLKKVSLYALAKIADPSSESILTEAAEKSGFQYENTNATAAVLLYAEMLLKDGNNTLSAKIAEFLLKQATADNQVAVRSAALKILADSRKNESSNILINAAGDQHIQYRAAALKFAAPYLNPASTALWVDKMEKAEPAIKAGIITMLGDNQAKGALPAILKLVNSKDQVIRYAAINAAANIGQNQVLNDLLQVMGKNDAATAGIIADAIQRMKGDGIPAGLSKFIPKSNPALQIALIRLLASRAANDQLGTVSALLKSNNPEVRQAAFVSLKQLVTSTDLPQLFVLLKETSDQAALVQVQEAIIAAGKGTANRDQQVDQLLQQMSTATEDKKPLFYKMLASLGGNKSLEAVQNAFNTGNEQNQKAALEALSFWADAGAARQLIAIAGQTKNSDYVDQAIQGYLGLIRKTDYPAEQRLLLLREAMVLAKTSVQQQQILKEVKNAKSINSLIFAGKYLDDPALKATAANTVMNIALAAPYQGILVRNLLNKTIAALQGPDSEYQKQAIQKYLAEMSQDEGFVAVFNEKDLTGWKGLVEDPIKRAKMDPKDLAAAQEKANAEMLDSWKVIDGELRFMSHGNNLATIKKYGDFEMLVDWKIIDDHKQKGDAGIYLRGSPQVQIWDNARIKDGAQVGSGGLYNNQVNESKPLKVADNKLDEWNTFRILMKGDRVTVYLNGVLVTDNVILENYWDRNQPIFAEEQIELQAHGSPVVYRDIYIREIPRVKPFELSAAEQKEGFKVLFDGTNMYNWMGNTTDYTIEDGNIAIRPKPGKGSGGNLFTKKEYSDFVFRFEFQLSPGANNGLGIRAPLEGDAAYEGMELQILDNDAPIYKDLHVYQYHGSIYGTIPAKRGFLKPVGEWNYEEVIVKGPKIKVNLNGKTILDADITDARKNGAADGQKHPGLLRDSGHIGFLGHGSPVQFRNIRIKDLAK
;
A
#
# COMPACT_ATOMS: atom_id res chain seq x y z
N MET A 1 -16.13 18.23 -59.88
CA MET A 1 -15.55 17.48 -61.02
C MET A 1 -14.16 17.00 -60.63
N LEU A 2 -13.62 15.88 -61.10
CA LEU A 2 -14.19 14.56 -61.47
C LEU A 2 -12.99 13.73 -61.96
N LEU A 3 -12.72 12.56 -61.36
CA LEU A 3 -11.71 11.56 -61.77
C LEU A 3 -10.23 11.99 -61.77
N ALA A 4 -9.24 11.09 -61.91
CA ALA A 4 -9.03 9.75 -61.30
C ALA A 4 -7.65 9.18 -61.75
N VAL A 5 -7.25 8.05 -61.14
CA VAL A 5 -6.20 7.12 -61.60
C VAL A 5 -4.78 7.67 -61.75
N ALA A 6 -3.92 7.38 -60.78
CA ALA A 6 -2.73 6.53 -61.00
C ALA A 6 -1.97 6.25 -59.69
N LEU A 7 -1.97 4.99 -59.23
CA LEU A 7 -0.82 4.33 -58.61
C LEU A 7 -1.12 2.82 -58.49
N LEU A 8 -0.12 1.99 -58.81
CA LEU A 8 -0.28 0.54 -58.95
C LEU A 8 0.20 -0.19 -57.70
N GLN A 9 -0.60 -1.18 -57.30
CA GLN A 9 -0.22 -2.50 -56.78
C GLN A 9 1.14 -2.63 -56.05
N GLN A 10 1.07 -2.90 -54.73
CA GLN A 10 1.70 -4.10 -54.18
C GLN A 10 0.76 -4.77 -53.15
N ASN A 11 0.18 -5.91 -53.53
CA ASN A 11 -0.47 -6.81 -52.58
C ASN A 11 0.58 -7.80 -52.07
N SER A 12 1.05 -7.64 -50.83
CA SER A 12 1.87 -8.64 -50.15
C SER A 12 0.98 -9.65 -49.43
N PHE A 13 0.84 -10.85 -49.99
CA PHE A 13 0.27 -11.98 -49.26
C PHE A 13 1.22 -12.39 -48.12
N ALA A 14 0.83 -12.12 -46.88
CA ALA A 14 1.55 -12.63 -45.72
C ALA A 14 1.24 -14.13 -45.54
N GLN A 15 2.23 -14.98 -45.81
CA GLN A 15 2.15 -16.43 -45.63
C GLN A 15 2.53 -16.79 -44.19
N GLU A 16 1.74 -17.64 -43.52
CA GLU A 16 1.95 -17.97 -42.11
C GLU A 16 3.28 -18.70 -41.88
N LYS A 17 4.21 -18.08 -41.12
CA LYS A 17 5.43 -18.76 -40.67
C LYS A 17 5.06 -19.90 -39.74
N THR A 18 5.46 -21.12 -40.09
CA THR A 18 5.18 -22.30 -39.28
C THR A 18 6.16 -22.39 -38.12
N ASP A 19 5.59 -22.51 -36.94
CA ASP A 19 6.28 -22.59 -35.67
C ASP A 19 6.98 -23.99 -35.59
N GLN A 20 8.28 -24.08 -35.90
CA GLN A 20 9.04 -25.35 -36.02
C GLN A 20 9.64 -25.83 -34.70
N ARG A 21 8.78 -26.30 -33.82
CA ARG A 21 8.89 -25.93 -32.41
C ARG A 21 8.33 -27.11 -31.56
N THR A 22 9.07 -27.66 -30.56
CA THR A 22 8.70 -28.91 -29.82
C THR A 22 8.04 -28.68 -28.46
N THR A 23 6.81 -29.19 -28.30
CA THR A 23 5.84 -28.90 -27.24
C THR A 23 6.41 -28.62 -25.87
N THR A 24 7.19 -29.52 -25.27
CA THR A 24 7.66 -29.33 -23.89
C THR A 24 8.46 -28.04 -23.65
N THR A 25 9.00 -27.35 -24.67
CA THR A 25 10.04 -26.35 -24.41
C THR A 25 9.92 -24.99 -25.07
N ARG A 26 8.93 -24.67 -25.92
CA ARG A 26 8.37 -23.30 -25.88
C ARG A 26 7.53 -23.23 -24.62
N ILE A 27 7.06 -24.38 -24.09
CA ILE A 27 6.35 -24.46 -22.82
C ILE A 27 7.18 -23.65 -21.82
N ALA A 28 8.44 -23.96 -21.50
CA ALA A 28 9.46 -23.02 -20.98
C ALA A 28 9.10 -21.60 -20.43
N ASP A 29 8.58 -20.65 -21.25
CA ASP A 29 8.28 -19.27 -20.78
C ASP A 29 7.05 -19.12 -19.83
N LEU A 30 6.05 -20.02 -19.79
CA LEU A 30 4.76 -20.07 -18.99
C LEU A 30 4.99 -19.49 -17.65
N TYR A 31 5.69 -20.28 -16.87
CA TYR A 31 5.91 -19.92 -15.51
C TYR A 31 6.93 -18.74 -15.48
N ALA A 32 7.70 -18.47 -16.56
CA ALA A 32 8.80 -17.49 -16.62
C ALA A 32 8.36 -16.06 -16.89
N GLN A 33 7.28 -15.89 -17.64
CA GLN A 33 6.55 -14.65 -17.82
C GLN A 33 5.24 -14.67 -16.99
N LEU A 34 5.15 -15.58 -16.00
CA LEU A 34 4.18 -15.55 -14.92
C LEU A 34 4.82 -15.33 -13.53
N PRO A 35 4.04 -14.85 -12.53
CA PRO A 35 2.78 -14.15 -12.71
C PRO A 35 3.01 -12.88 -13.56
N ALA A 36 2.19 -12.67 -14.59
CA ALA A 36 2.53 -11.71 -15.64
C ALA A 36 2.57 -10.29 -15.09
N GLN A 37 3.68 -9.59 -15.32
CA GLN A 37 3.91 -8.24 -14.77
C GLN A 37 2.88 -7.20 -15.23
N ASN A 38 2.20 -7.43 -16.37
CA ASN A 38 1.15 -6.57 -16.91
C ASN A 38 0.19 -7.36 -17.83
N SER A 39 -0.92 -6.73 -18.20
CA SER A 39 -1.97 -7.32 -19.04
C SER A 39 -1.53 -7.61 -20.49
N THR A 40 -0.53 -6.90 -21.01
CA THR A 40 0.01 -7.15 -22.37
C THR A 40 0.79 -8.46 -22.41
N LEU A 41 1.71 -8.67 -21.47
CA LEU A 41 2.45 -9.93 -21.33
C LEU A 41 1.52 -11.11 -21.03
N LEU A 42 0.52 -10.90 -20.15
CA LEU A 42 -0.53 -11.90 -19.92
C LEU A 42 -1.28 -12.26 -21.21
N ASN A 43 -1.73 -11.26 -21.97
CA ASN A 43 -2.44 -11.49 -23.22
C ASN A 43 -1.56 -12.12 -24.31
N ALA A 44 -0.24 -11.89 -24.29
CA ALA A 44 0.72 -12.56 -25.16
C ALA A 44 0.87 -14.04 -24.79
N GLY A 45 1.11 -14.36 -23.52
CA GLY A 45 1.24 -15.74 -23.06
C GLY A 45 -0.01 -16.59 -23.26
N MET A 46 -1.19 -15.98 -23.14
CA MET A 46 -2.44 -16.68 -23.42
C MET A 46 -2.81 -16.70 -24.91
N GLN A 47 -2.32 -15.74 -25.73
CA GLN A 47 -2.37 -15.92 -27.20
C GLN A 47 -1.53 -17.13 -27.55
N GLU A 48 -0.32 -17.16 -27.03
CA GLU A 48 0.66 -18.14 -27.38
C GLU A 48 0.20 -19.52 -26.87
N ILE A 49 -0.43 -19.71 -25.69
CA ILE A 49 -1.14 -20.99 -25.35
C ILE A 49 -2.12 -21.45 -26.45
N SER A 50 -2.86 -20.56 -27.11
CA SER A 50 -3.73 -20.94 -28.25
C SER A 50 -2.98 -21.70 -29.36
N ASN A 51 -1.72 -21.35 -29.58
CA ASN A 51 -0.94 -21.74 -30.75
C ASN A 51 -0.29 -23.15 -30.63
N MET A 52 -0.68 -24.00 -29.65
CA MET A 52 -0.15 -25.40 -29.44
C MET A 52 -1.03 -26.37 -30.19
N GLY A 53 -2.22 -25.89 -30.58
CA GLY A 53 -3.38 -26.75 -30.59
C GLY A 53 -3.59 -27.43 -29.23
N GLU A 54 -4.27 -28.56 -29.32
CA GLU A 54 -4.87 -29.31 -28.22
C GLU A 54 -3.85 -30.13 -27.42
N ASP A 55 -2.98 -30.83 -28.13
CA ASP A 55 -2.08 -31.85 -27.58
C ASP A 55 -1.04 -31.25 -26.64
N GLY A 56 -0.58 -30.05 -26.95
CA GLY A 56 0.39 -29.37 -26.11
C GLY A 56 -0.22 -28.82 -24.82
N LEU A 57 -1.43 -28.25 -24.86
CA LEU A 57 -2.13 -27.83 -23.65
C LEU A 57 -2.48 -29.03 -22.75
N ALA A 58 -2.84 -30.16 -23.35
CA ALA A 58 -3.01 -31.42 -22.62
C ALA A 58 -1.69 -31.94 -22.01
N THR A 59 -0.57 -31.83 -22.73
CA THR A 59 0.78 -32.20 -22.25
C THR A 59 1.22 -31.33 -21.07
N MET A 60 1.01 -30.02 -21.17
CA MET A 60 1.22 -29.02 -20.12
C MET A 60 0.47 -29.39 -18.84
N ILE A 61 -0.81 -29.79 -18.94
CA ILE A 61 -1.62 -30.22 -17.80
C ILE A 61 -1.14 -31.57 -17.24
N GLY A 62 -0.64 -32.46 -18.09
CA GLY A 62 -0.02 -33.72 -17.67
C GLY A 62 1.19 -33.55 -16.75
N GLY A 63 1.78 -32.34 -16.69
CA GLY A 63 2.87 -31.99 -15.77
C GLY A 63 2.46 -31.69 -14.32
N MET A 64 1.17 -31.73 -13.96
CA MET A 64 0.74 -31.47 -12.57
C MET A 64 1.26 -32.53 -11.60
N ALA A 65 2.02 -32.10 -10.59
CA ALA A 65 2.45 -32.97 -9.49
C ALA A 65 1.27 -33.35 -8.59
N ALA A 66 1.28 -34.57 -8.05
CA ALA A 66 0.28 -35.01 -7.07
C ALA A 66 0.42 -34.26 -5.73
N GLU A 67 -0.64 -34.25 -4.92
CA GLU A 67 -0.66 -33.51 -3.64
C GLU A 67 0.55 -33.83 -2.74
N GLY A 68 1.19 -32.78 -2.23
CA GLY A 68 2.34 -32.88 -1.33
C GLY A 68 3.66 -33.29 -1.99
N LYS A 69 3.71 -33.48 -3.31
CA LYS A 69 4.91 -33.93 -4.05
C LYS A 69 5.52 -32.90 -5.00
N GLY A 70 4.97 -31.69 -5.07
CA GLY A 70 5.46 -30.61 -5.92
C GLY A 70 4.64 -29.33 -5.76
N ASN A 71 5.00 -28.29 -6.51
CA ASN A 71 4.30 -26.99 -6.51
C ASN A 71 3.63 -26.74 -7.86
N ASN A 72 2.30 -26.83 -7.90
CA ASN A 72 1.51 -26.61 -9.11
C ASN A 72 1.15 -25.14 -9.37
N ALA A 73 1.48 -24.20 -8.47
CA ALA A 73 0.86 -22.87 -8.45
C ALA A 73 0.99 -22.07 -9.76
N LEU A 74 2.09 -22.22 -10.51
CA LEU A 74 2.28 -21.54 -11.79
C LEU A 74 1.68 -22.29 -12.99
N LEU A 75 1.51 -23.62 -12.90
CA LEU A 75 0.65 -24.38 -13.80
C LEU A 75 -0.81 -23.97 -13.61
N GLU A 76 -1.24 -23.83 -12.36
CA GLU A 76 -2.60 -23.41 -12.02
C GLU A 76 -2.87 -21.96 -12.45
N TYR A 77 -1.90 -21.05 -12.28
CA TYR A 77 -1.97 -19.70 -12.84
C TYR A 77 -2.01 -19.72 -14.37
N ALA A 78 -1.18 -20.55 -15.03
CA ALA A 78 -1.14 -20.67 -16.49
C ALA A 78 -2.47 -21.15 -17.08
N VAL A 79 -2.98 -22.27 -16.60
CA VAL A 79 -4.26 -22.83 -17.07
C VAL A 79 -5.43 -21.89 -16.72
N GLY A 80 -5.45 -21.36 -15.49
CA GLY A 80 -6.48 -20.42 -15.03
C GLY A 80 -6.51 -19.13 -15.85
N GLY A 81 -5.34 -18.55 -16.10
CA GLY A 81 -5.17 -17.35 -16.93
C GLY A 81 -5.57 -17.58 -18.38
N TYR A 82 -5.29 -18.77 -18.93
CA TYR A 82 -5.71 -19.13 -20.29
C TYR A 82 -7.23 -19.30 -20.38
N SER A 83 -7.84 -19.97 -19.41
CA SER A 83 -9.30 -20.09 -19.31
C SER A 83 -10.00 -18.73 -19.21
N ALA A 84 -9.44 -17.81 -18.41
CA ALA A 84 -9.92 -16.42 -18.29
C ALA A 84 -9.62 -15.55 -19.53
N TYR A 85 -8.82 -16.06 -20.48
CA TYR A 85 -8.48 -15.38 -21.73
C TYR A 85 -9.33 -15.84 -22.91
N VAL A 86 -9.49 -17.15 -23.13
CA VAL A 86 -10.32 -17.69 -24.23
C VAL A 86 -11.82 -17.64 -23.98
N SER A 87 -12.24 -17.31 -22.75
CA SER A 87 -13.62 -16.95 -22.43
C SER A 87 -14.02 -15.54 -22.92
N LYS A 88 -13.06 -14.73 -23.40
CA LYS A 88 -13.32 -13.42 -24.03
C LYS A 88 -13.79 -13.62 -25.48
N ALA A 89 -14.72 -12.78 -25.94
CA ALA A 89 -15.28 -12.83 -27.29
C ALA A 89 -14.21 -12.65 -28.40
N GLY A 90 -14.41 -13.32 -29.54
CA GLY A 90 -13.47 -13.34 -30.67
C GLY A 90 -12.37 -14.38 -30.53
N ARG A 91 -12.56 -15.41 -29.69
CA ARG A 91 -11.58 -16.46 -29.37
C ARG A 91 -12.17 -17.88 -29.42
N GLU A 92 -13.28 -18.04 -30.15
CA GLU A 92 -14.14 -19.23 -30.09
C GLU A 92 -13.42 -20.50 -30.57
N ASN A 93 -12.45 -20.38 -31.48
CA ASN A 93 -11.61 -21.50 -31.92
C ASN A 93 -10.62 -21.94 -30.84
N SER A 94 -9.95 -20.99 -30.17
CA SER A 94 -9.06 -21.26 -29.03
C SER A 94 -9.83 -21.83 -27.84
N LYS A 95 -11.05 -21.33 -27.59
CA LYS A 95 -11.99 -21.89 -26.60
C LYS A 95 -12.29 -23.36 -26.91
N LYS A 96 -12.73 -23.68 -28.14
CA LYS A 96 -13.01 -25.06 -28.57
C LYS A 96 -11.80 -25.98 -28.51
N MET A 97 -10.59 -25.48 -28.77
CA MET A 97 -9.35 -26.23 -28.57
C MET A 97 -9.11 -26.53 -27.08
N SER A 98 -9.27 -25.51 -26.21
CA SER A 98 -9.02 -25.64 -24.77
C SER A 98 -9.89 -26.73 -24.12
N ILE A 99 -11.16 -26.81 -24.50
CA ILE A 99 -12.09 -27.84 -24.01
C ILE A 99 -11.57 -29.25 -24.28
N ARG A 100 -11.17 -29.52 -25.53
CA ARG A 100 -10.69 -30.85 -25.94
C ARG A 100 -9.37 -31.20 -25.25
N ALA A 101 -8.48 -30.21 -25.08
CA ALA A 101 -7.23 -30.39 -24.33
C ALA A 101 -7.49 -30.74 -22.86
N TYR A 102 -8.43 -30.05 -22.22
CA TYR A 102 -8.81 -30.32 -20.82
C TYR A 102 -9.45 -31.70 -20.69
N CYS A 103 -10.37 -32.08 -21.59
CA CYS A 103 -10.92 -33.44 -21.63
C CYS A 103 -9.86 -34.52 -21.88
N LYS A 104 -8.89 -34.28 -22.77
CA LYS A 104 -7.79 -35.20 -23.07
C LYS A 104 -6.88 -35.40 -21.84
N ALA A 105 -6.60 -34.35 -21.10
CA ALA A 105 -5.79 -34.41 -19.89
C ALA A 105 -6.51 -35.05 -18.68
N LEU A 106 -7.82 -34.92 -18.56
CA LEU A 106 -8.59 -35.59 -17.49
C LEU A 106 -8.52 -37.12 -17.56
N ASN A 107 -8.26 -37.67 -18.74
CA ASN A 107 -8.05 -39.10 -18.96
C ASN A 107 -6.62 -39.57 -18.59
N THR A 108 -5.62 -38.68 -18.57
CA THR A 108 -4.21 -39.03 -18.29
C THR A 108 -3.78 -38.70 -16.86
N LEU A 109 -4.37 -37.68 -16.24
CA LEU A 109 -4.18 -37.37 -14.82
C LEU A 109 -4.62 -38.56 -13.93
N THR A 110 -4.00 -38.68 -12.76
CA THR A 110 -4.32 -39.70 -11.74
C THR A 110 -4.73 -39.09 -10.39
N ASP A 111 -4.17 -37.93 -10.02
CA ASP A 111 -4.49 -37.22 -8.79
C ASP A 111 -5.90 -36.57 -8.83
N PRO A 112 -6.79 -36.81 -7.85
CA PRO A 112 -8.14 -36.23 -7.85
C PRO A 112 -8.21 -34.71 -7.69
N LYS A 113 -7.26 -34.06 -7.01
CA LYS A 113 -7.24 -32.59 -6.89
C LYS A 113 -6.82 -31.95 -8.19
N ASN A 114 -5.83 -32.52 -8.88
CA ASN A 114 -5.44 -32.07 -10.21
C ASN A 114 -6.61 -32.23 -11.21
N LYS A 115 -7.36 -33.34 -11.16
CA LYS A 115 -8.60 -33.48 -11.94
C LYS A 115 -9.66 -32.45 -11.57
N ALA A 116 -9.93 -32.24 -10.28
CA ALA A 116 -10.90 -31.23 -9.82
C ALA A 116 -10.53 -29.81 -10.27
N PHE A 117 -9.24 -29.46 -10.25
CA PHE A 117 -8.72 -28.21 -10.79
C PHE A 117 -9.01 -28.08 -12.29
N ILE A 118 -8.67 -29.08 -13.12
CA ILE A 118 -8.91 -29.02 -14.57
C ILE A 118 -10.40 -29.03 -14.93
N ILE A 119 -11.24 -29.67 -14.12
CA ILE A 119 -12.70 -29.60 -14.27
C ILE A 119 -13.21 -28.18 -13.97
N SER A 120 -12.65 -27.45 -12.99
CA SER A 120 -13.05 -26.04 -12.74
C SER A 120 -12.67 -25.10 -13.90
N GLN A 121 -11.71 -25.51 -14.75
CA GLN A 121 -11.38 -24.78 -15.98
C GLN A 121 -12.47 -24.95 -17.05
N LEU A 122 -13.07 -26.14 -17.15
CA LEU A 122 -14.25 -26.39 -17.98
C LEU A 122 -15.49 -25.63 -17.47
N GLU A 123 -15.53 -25.19 -16.21
CA GLU A 123 -16.52 -24.22 -15.73
C GLU A 123 -16.33 -22.84 -16.40
N LEU A 124 -15.09 -22.41 -16.66
CA LEU A 124 -14.80 -21.13 -17.31
C LEU A 124 -14.94 -21.18 -18.85
N VAL A 125 -14.58 -22.30 -19.49
CA VAL A 125 -14.47 -22.40 -20.96
C VAL A 125 -15.37 -23.44 -21.61
N GLY A 126 -16.26 -24.11 -20.89
CA GLY A 126 -17.07 -25.19 -21.44
C GLY A 126 -17.96 -24.83 -22.65
N ASP A 127 -18.19 -25.83 -23.50
CA ASP A 127 -19.33 -25.96 -24.42
C ASP A 127 -19.69 -27.45 -24.53
N ASP A 128 -20.63 -27.83 -25.41
CA ASP A 128 -21.13 -29.20 -25.53
C ASP A 128 -20.06 -30.26 -25.82
N SER A 129 -18.93 -29.88 -26.41
CA SER A 129 -17.80 -30.79 -26.63
C SER A 129 -17.11 -31.25 -25.33
N ALA A 130 -17.35 -30.58 -24.21
CA ALA A 130 -16.86 -30.98 -22.88
C ALA A 130 -17.68 -32.11 -22.25
N ILE A 131 -18.94 -32.27 -22.64
CA ILE A 131 -19.92 -33.10 -21.92
C ILE A 131 -19.46 -34.57 -21.78
N PRO A 132 -18.89 -35.24 -22.81
CA PRO A 132 -18.49 -36.64 -22.67
C PRO A 132 -17.45 -36.89 -21.56
N CYS A 133 -16.49 -35.98 -21.37
CA CYS A 133 -15.46 -36.14 -20.34
C CYS A 133 -15.99 -35.74 -18.94
N LEU A 134 -16.83 -34.70 -18.86
CA LEU A 134 -17.50 -34.30 -17.62
C LEU A 134 -18.47 -35.37 -17.12
N GLN A 135 -19.21 -36.04 -18.02
CA GLN A 135 -20.15 -37.11 -17.66
C GLN A 135 -19.44 -38.33 -17.04
N GLY A 136 -18.19 -38.61 -17.42
CA GLY A 136 -17.37 -39.65 -16.77
C GLY A 136 -16.92 -39.27 -15.35
N ALA A 137 -16.71 -37.97 -15.08
CA ALA A 137 -16.37 -37.48 -13.75
C ALA A 137 -17.56 -37.43 -12.77
N LEU A 138 -18.81 -37.41 -13.28
CA LEU A 138 -20.02 -37.38 -12.44
C LEU A 138 -20.17 -38.60 -11.52
N THR A 139 -19.58 -39.76 -11.85
CA THR A 139 -19.67 -40.97 -11.02
C THR A 139 -18.58 -41.07 -9.94
N ASP A 140 -17.61 -40.16 -9.91
CA ASP A 140 -16.58 -40.12 -8.87
C ASP A 140 -16.99 -39.14 -7.75
N ALA A 141 -17.06 -39.63 -6.50
CA ALA A 141 -17.51 -38.85 -5.35
C ALA A 141 -16.62 -37.64 -4.99
N ARG A 142 -15.41 -37.51 -5.56
CA ARG A 142 -14.51 -36.36 -5.41
C ARG A 142 -14.54 -35.40 -6.61
N LEU A 143 -15.03 -35.85 -7.76
CA LEU A 143 -15.04 -35.07 -9.02
C LEU A 143 -16.44 -34.65 -9.48
N ALA A 144 -17.49 -35.29 -8.96
CA ALA A 144 -18.88 -35.01 -9.32
C ALA A 144 -19.30 -33.56 -9.04
N ASP A 145 -18.85 -32.96 -7.93
CA ASP A 145 -19.13 -31.56 -7.57
C ASP A 145 -18.59 -30.55 -8.60
N PRO A 146 -17.27 -30.48 -8.89
CA PRO A 146 -16.77 -29.58 -9.94
C PRO A 146 -17.32 -29.94 -11.32
N ALA A 147 -17.55 -31.23 -11.63
CA ALA A 147 -18.06 -31.64 -12.94
C ALA A 147 -19.51 -31.22 -13.15
N ALA A 148 -20.33 -31.28 -12.08
CA ALA A 148 -21.70 -30.83 -12.11
C ALA A 148 -21.78 -29.30 -12.29
N ARG A 149 -20.93 -28.51 -11.62
CA ARG A 149 -20.83 -27.05 -11.88
C ARG A 149 -20.42 -26.72 -13.31
N ALA A 150 -19.44 -27.43 -13.88
CA ALA A 150 -19.04 -27.22 -15.28
C ALA A 150 -20.21 -27.47 -16.25
N LEU A 151 -21.00 -28.53 -16.03
CA LEU A 151 -22.20 -28.82 -16.83
C LEU A 151 -23.33 -27.78 -16.64
N VAL A 152 -23.49 -27.22 -15.44
CA VAL A 152 -24.39 -26.07 -15.19
C VAL A 152 -23.96 -24.85 -15.98
N LYS A 153 -22.65 -24.60 -16.07
CA LYS A 153 -22.12 -23.42 -16.74
C LYS A 153 -22.15 -23.51 -18.26
N ILE A 154 -22.08 -24.73 -18.81
CA ILE A 154 -22.39 -25.05 -20.22
C ILE A 154 -23.89 -24.84 -20.53
N ASN A 155 -24.77 -25.25 -19.61
CA ASN A 155 -26.22 -24.95 -19.61
C ASN A 155 -27.02 -25.37 -20.85
N SER A 156 -26.56 -26.34 -21.63
CA SER A 156 -27.22 -26.79 -22.87
C SER A 156 -28.20 -27.94 -22.64
N PRO A 157 -29.08 -28.27 -23.61
CA PRO A 157 -29.92 -29.46 -23.52
C PRO A 157 -29.10 -30.75 -23.34
N ALA A 158 -27.91 -30.84 -23.96
CA ALA A 158 -27.04 -31.99 -23.82
C ALA A 158 -26.39 -32.05 -22.42
N SER A 159 -25.90 -30.93 -21.86
CA SER A 159 -25.25 -30.93 -20.54
C SER A 159 -26.24 -31.26 -19.42
N LYS A 160 -27.49 -30.79 -19.57
CA LYS A 160 -28.61 -31.09 -18.67
C LYS A 160 -29.05 -32.55 -18.73
N ASN A 161 -29.11 -33.16 -19.92
CA ASN A 161 -29.36 -34.60 -20.06
C ASN A 161 -28.23 -35.46 -19.50
N ALA A 162 -26.96 -35.02 -19.58
CA ALA A 162 -25.84 -35.69 -18.94
C ALA A 162 -25.93 -35.65 -17.40
N LEU A 163 -26.28 -34.49 -16.82
CA LEU A 163 -26.59 -34.38 -15.39
C LEU A 163 -27.75 -35.30 -14.98
N LEU A 164 -28.85 -35.31 -15.74
CA LEU A 164 -30.02 -36.14 -15.44
C LEU A 164 -29.69 -37.64 -15.53
N THR A 165 -28.85 -38.03 -16.49
CA THR A 165 -28.33 -39.40 -16.61
C THR A 165 -27.41 -39.78 -15.45
N GLY A 166 -26.64 -38.82 -14.91
CA GLY A 166 -25.80 -39.01 -13.73
C GLY A 166 -26.62 -39.20 -12.44
N LEU A 167 -27.71 -38.45 -12.27
CA LEU A 167 -28.57 -38.48 -11.07
C LEU A 167 -29.12 -39.89 -10.77
N ALA A 168 -29.46 -40.63 -11.82
CA ALA A 168 -29.98 -42.00 -11.76
C ALA A 168 -28.89 -43.09 -11.61
N LYS A 169 -27.60 -42.71 -11.66
CA LYS A 169 -26.44 -43.62 -11.63
C LYS A 169 -25.50 -43.40 -10.44
N THR A 170 -25.84 -42.46 -9.55
CA THR A 170 -24.98 -42.01 -8.44
C THR A 170 -25.75 -41.98 -7.14
N ASN A 171 -25.04 -42.20 -6.03
CA ASN A 171 -25.56 -42.14 -4.67
C ASN A 171 -24.69 -41.20 -3.82
N GLY A 172 -25.21 -40.72 -2.69
CA GLY A 172 -24.42 -39.96 -1.70
C GLY A 172 -23.87 -38.64 -2.26
N PRO A 173 -22.61 -38.24 -1.95
CA PRO A 173 -22.05 -36.93 -2.32
C PRO A 173 -22.14 -36.58 -3.81
N ALA A 174 -21.97 -37.55 -4.70
CA ALA A 174 -22.10 -37.33 -6.15
C ALA A 174 -23.56 -37.00 -6.54
N GLN A 175 -24.53 -37.70 -5.94
CA GLN A 175 -25.95 -37.47 -6.19
C GLN A 175 -26.41 -36.11 -5.65
N LEU A 176 -25.86 -35.67 -4.50
CA LEU A 176 -26.07 -34.32 -3.96
C LEU A 176 -25.59 -33.24 -4.94
N ALA A 177 -24.36 -33.36 -5.44
CA ALA A 177 -23.80 -32.42 -6.41
C ALA A 177 -24.65 -32.31 -7.69
N ILE A 178 -25.05 -33.46 -8.25
CA ILE A 178 -25.84 -33.52 -9.48
C ILE A 178 -27.26 -32.98 -9.27
N ALA A 179 -27.90 -33.29 -8.14
CA ALA A 179 -29.22 -32.76 -7.80
C ALA A 179 -29.18 -31.23 -7.70
N ASN A 180 -28.18 -30.66 -7.01
CA ASN A 180 -28.01 -29.21 -6.93
C ASN A 180 -27.84 -28.57 -8.32
N ALA A 181 -26.99 -29.17 -9.16
CA ALA A 181 -26.71 -28.72 -10.52
C ALA A 181 -27.93 -28.77 -11.46
N LEU A 182 -28.78 -29.79 -11.35
CA LEU A 182 -30.05 -29.84 -12.09
C LEU A 182 -30.99 -28.69 -11.68
N GLY A 183 -30.93 -28.30 -10.41
CA GLY A 183 -31.51 -27.06 -9.89
C GLY A 183 -30.96 -25.81 -10.58
N ASP A 184 -29.67 -25.54 -10.41
CA ASP A 184 -29.06 -24.30 -10.88
C ASP A 184 -29.03 -24.15 -12.42
N SER A 185 -29.05 -25.27 -13.17
CA SER A 185 -29.25 -25.30 -14.63
C SER A 185 -30.72 -25.20 -15.07
N ARG A 186 -31.67 -25.26 -14.13
CA ARG A 186 -33.12 -25.08 -14.33
C ARG A 186 -33.71 -26.03 -15.40
N PHE A 187 -33.36 -27.32 -15.34
CA PHE A 187 -33.86 -28.32 -16.29
C PHE A 187 -35.23 -28.86 -15.88
N LYS A 188 -36.28 -28.62 -16.69
CA LYS A 188 -37.66 -29.00 -16.35
C LYS A 188 -37.86 -30.50 -16.33
N GLU A 189 -37.20 -31.20 -17.25
CA GLU A 189 -37.22 -32.64 -17.43
C GLU A 189 -36.62 -33.40 -16.22
N ALA A 190 -35.86 -32.70 -15.37
CA ALA A 190 -35.37 -33.24 -14.10
C ALA A 190 -36.40 -33.17 -12.95
N ALA A 191 -37.51 -32.44 -13.09
CA ALA A 191 -38.46 -32.23 -12.00
C ALA A 191 -39.10 -33.54 -11.50
N GLY A 192 -39.62 -34.39 -12.38
CA GLY A 192 -40.20 -35.69 -11.98
C GLY A 192 -39.21 -36.63 -11.25
N PRO A 193 -38.00 -36.83 -11.78
CA PRO A 193 -36.95 -37.59 -11.10
C PRO A 193 -36.53 -36.98 -9.74
N LEU A 194 -36.38 -35.65 -9.64
CA LEU A 194 -36.08 -34.98 -8.37
C LEU A 194 -37.24 -35.05 -7.36
N GLN A 195 -38.50 -35.02 -7.82
CA GLN A 195 -39.69 -35.26 -6.98
C GLN A 195 -39.62 -36.65 -6.35
N THR A 196 -39.40 -37.68 -7.19
CA THR A 196 -39.29 -39.09 -6.78
C THR A 196 -38.19 -39.31 -5.74
N ILE A 197 -37.03 -38.67 -5.91
CA ILE A 197 -35.92 -38.71 -4.96
C ILE A 197 -36.30 -37.99 -3.66
N SER A 198 -36.80 -36.76 -3.72
CA SER A 198 -37.10 -35.95 -2.52
C SER A 198 -38.15 -36.57 -1.58
N ALA A 199 -39.00 -37.46 -2.10
CA ALA A 199 -39.97 -38.22 -1.31
C ALA A 199 -39.34 -39.35 -0.47
N ASN A 200 -38.23 -39.94 -0.92
CA ASN A 200 -37.65 -41.19 -0.37
C ASN A 200 -36.21 -41.04 0.14
N ALA A 201 -35.64 -39.82 0.09
CA ALA A 201 -34.25 -39.52 0.40
C ALA A 201 -33.97 -39.24 1.90
N ASP A 202 -32.69 -39.30 2.28
CA ASP A 202 -32.20 -38.77 3.55
C ASP A 202 -32.35 -37.24 3.65
N GLN A 203 -32.12 -36.65 4.84
CA GLN A 203 -32.32 -35.22 5.08
C GLN A 203 -31.49 -34.31 4.15
N ASN A 204 -30.25 -34.68 3.80
CA ASN A 204 -29.37 -33.88 2.95
C ASN A 204 -29.78 -33.98 1.49
N LEU A 205 -30.04 -35.18 0.99
CA LEU A 205 -30.48 -35.36 -0.39
C LEU A 205 -31.88 -34.76 -0.62
N LYS A 206 -32.79 -34.91 0.34
CA LYS A 206 -34.09 -34.23 0.34
C LYS A 206 -33.94 -32.70 0.31
N LYS A 207 -33.08 -32.12 1.15
CA LYS A 207 -32.77 -30.68 1.16
C LYS A 207 -32.37 -30.17 -0.22
N VAL A 208 -31.44 -30.86 -0.87
CA VAL A 208 -30.90 -30.47 -2.17
C VAL A 208 -31.92 -30.68 -3.28
N SER A 209 -32.68 -31.78 -3.28
CA SER A 209 -33.76 -31.97 -4.27
C SER A 209 -34.87 -30.93 -4.15
N LEU A 210 -35.27 -30.51 -2.94
CA LEU A 210 -36.25 -29.44 -2.75
C LEU A 210 -35.73 -28.08 -3.25
N TYR A 211 -34.47 -27.73 -2.96
CA TYR A 211 -33.81 -26.56 -3.53
C TYR A 211 -33.77 -26.61 -5.07
N ALA A 212 -33.47 -27.78 -5.63
CA ALA A 212 -33.37 -27.96 -7.08
C ALA A 212 -34.72 -27.79 -7.78
N LEU A 213 -35.78 -28.39 -7.26
CA LEU A 213 -37.16 -28.21 -7.73
C LEU A 213 -37.58 -26.74 -7.68
N ALA A 214 -37.24 -26.03 -6.60
CA ALA A 214 -37.50 -24.60 -6.45
C ALA A 214 -36.77 -23.75 -7.50
N LYS A 215 -35.51 -24.06 -7.80
CA LYS A 215 -34.73 -23.39 -8.87
C LYS A 215 -35.28 -23.66 -10.26
N ILE A 216 -35.68 -24.90 -10.55
CA ILE A 216 -36.26 -25.29 -11.84
C ILE A 216 -37.57 -24.52 -12.11
N ALA A 217 -38.35 -24.26 -11.06
CA ALA A 217 -39.61 -23.49 -11.12
C ALA A 217 -40.67 -24.08 -12.08
N ASP A 218 -40.65 -25.40 -12.27
CA ASP A 218 -41.68 -26.05 -13.09
C ASP A 218 -42.99 -26.22 -12.29
N PRO A 219 -44.17 -25.86 -12.86
CA PRO A 219 -45.46 -25.94 -12.17
C PRO A 219 -45.80 -27.29 -11.55
N SER A 220 -45.29 -28.40 -12.09
CA SER A 220 -45.46 -29.74 -11.50
C SER A 220 -44.89 -29.86 -10.08
N SER A 221 -43.97 -28.97 -9.71
CA SER A 221 -43.29 -28.97 -8.40
C SER A 221 -44.07 -28.24 -7.30
N GLU A 222 -45.24 -27.65 -7.60
CA GLU A 222 -46.07 -26.96 -6.61
C GLU A 222 -46.38 -27.86 -5.41
N SER A 223 -47.08 -28.98 -5.62
CA SER A 223 -47.62 -29.81 -4.52
C SER A 223 -46.51 -30.28 -3.58
N ILE A 224 -45.41 -30.79 -4.11
CA ILE A 224 -44.33 -31.35 -3.28
C ILE A 224 -43.61 -30.28 -2.45
N LEU A 225 -43.50 -29.06 -2.96
CA LEU A 225 -42.86 -27.94 -2.27
C LEU A 225 -43.80 -27.34 -1.21
N THR A 226 -45.09 -27.17 -1.52
CA THR A 226 -46.09 -26.71 -0.54
C THR A 226 -46.30 -27.73 0.57
N GLU A 227 -46.43 -29.01 0.23
CA GLU A 227 -46.55 -30.11 1.20
C GLU A 227 -45.30 -30.25 2.07
N ALA A 228 -44.09 -30.08 1.51
CA ALA A 228 -42.86 -30.14 2.30
C ALA A 228 -42.79 -28.97 3.30
N ALA A 229 -43.21 -27.77 2.89
CA ALA A 229 -43.29 -26.61 3.78
C ALA A 229 -44.36 -26.80 4.88
N GLU A 230 -45.54 -27.33 4.55
CA GLU A 230 -46.56 -27.73 5.52
C GLU A 230 -46.05 -28.78 6.51
N LYS A 231 -45.38 -29.83 6.02
CA LYS A 231 -44.76 -30.89 6.85
C LYS A 231 -43.61 -30.36 7.73
N SER A 232 -42.99 -29.23 7.37
CA SER A 232 -42.02 -28.51 8.21
C SER A 232 -42.65 -27.47 9.16
N GLY A 233 -43.97 -27.34 9.18
CA GLY A 233 -44.68 -26.32 9.96
C GLY A 233 -44.31 -24.89 9.57
N PHE A 234 -43.94 -24.66 8.30
CA PHE A 234 -43.39 -23.41 7.78
C PHE A 234 -42.19 -22.85 8.57
N GLN A 235 -41.33 -23.72 9.12
CA GLN A 235 -40.12 -23.32 9.84
C GLN A 235 -38.85 -23.54 9.01
N TYR A 236 -37.73 -22.94 9.44
CA TYR A 236 -36.40 -23.21 8.90
C TYR A 236 -35.78 -24.40 9.63
N GLU A 237 -35.92 -25.60 9.05
CA GLU A 237 -35.38 -26.86 9.58
C GLU A 237 -34.32 -27.46 8.62
N ASN A 238 -33.76 -28.63 8.97
CA ASN A 238 -32.62 -29.24 8.27
C ASN A 238 -32.83 -29.40 6.74
N THR A 239 -34.04 -29.72 6.28
CA THR A 239 -34.36 -29.87 4.84
C THR A 239 -34.66 -28.55 4.13
N ASN A 240 -34.66 -27.41 4.83
CA ASN A 240 -34.93 -26.07 4.31
C ASN A 240 -36.25 -25.96 3.50
N ALA A 241 -37.26 -26.81 3.76
CA ALA A 241 -38.45 -26.91 2.90
C ALA A 241 -39.18 -25.56 2.70
N THR A 242 -39.34 -24.79 3.77
CA THR A 242 -39.94 -23.44 3.74
C THR A 242 -39.13 -22.44 2.90
N ALA A 243 -37.81 -22.55 2.90
CA ALA A 243 -36.95 -21.71 2.05
C ALA A 243 -37.06 -22.11 0.57
N ALA A 244 -37.23 -23.40 0.27
CA ALA A 244 -37.43 -23.89 -1.08
C ALA A 244 -38.75 -23.39 -1.70
N VAL A 245 -39.88 -23.45 -0.99
CA VAL A 245 -41.16 -22.95 -1.54
C VAL A 245 -41.19 -21.43 -1.72
N LEU A 246 -40.47 -20.66 -0.89
CA LEU A 246 -40.25 -19.21 -1.11
C LEU A 246 -39.41 -18.96 -2.38
N LEU A 247 -38.27 -19.64 -2.51
CA LEU A 247 -37.41 -19.56 -3.70
C LEU A 247 -38.15 -19.95 -4.98
N TYR A 248 -39.03 -20.95 -4.91
CA TYR A 248 -39.89 -21.37 -6.03
C TYR A 248 -40.81 -20.24 -6.48
N ALA A 249 -41.48 -19.56 -5.55
CA ALA A 249 -42.33 -18.42 -5.87
C ALA A 249 -41.54 -17.22 -6.43
N GLU A 250 -40.32 -16.96 -5.94
CA GLU A 250 -39.39 -15.97 -6.53
C GLU A 250 -38.95 -16.32 -7.96
N MET A 251 -38.62 -17.59 -8.23
CA MET A 251 -38.19 -18.02 -9.56
C MET A 251 -39.36 -18.04 -10.57
N LEU A 252 -40.56 -18.40 -10.13
CA LEU A 252 -41.79 -18.25 -10.93
C LEU A 252 -42.07 -16.79 -11.31
N LEU A 253 -41.86 -15.85 -10.38
CA LEU A 253 -41.99 -14.41 -10.66
C LEU A 253 -40.94 -13.95 -11.68
N LYS A 254 -39.69 -14.41 -11.55
CA LYS A 254 -38.60 -14.12 -12.48
C LYS A 254 -38.87 -14.63 -13.89
N ASP A 255 -39.58 -15.75 -14.02
CA ASP A 255 -40.02 -16.30 -15.31
C ASP A 255 -41.31 -15.67 -15.85
N GLY A 256 -41.87 -14.66 -15.16
CA GLY A 256 -43.10 -13.98 -15.55
C GLY A 256 -44.39 -14.74 -15.24
N ASN A 257 -44.32 -15.88 -14.55
CA ASN A 257 -45.50 -16.60 -14.05
C ASN A 257 -46.03 -15.95 -12.76
N ASN A 258 -46.42 -14.68 -12.89
CA ASN A 258 -46.89 -13.84 -11.79
C ASN A 258 -48.11 -14.46 -11.09
N THR A 259 -48.99 -15.13 -11.84
CA THR A 259 -50.21 -15.76 -11.32
C THR A 259 -49.90 -16.93 -10.37
N LEU A 260 -49.00 -17.85 -10.76
CA LEU A 260 -48.62 -18.96 -9.88
C LEU A 260 -47.76 -18.46 -8.72
N SER A 261 -46.85 -17.53 -8.97
CA SER A 261 -46.05 -16.89 -7.92
C SER A 261 -46.93 -16.21 -6.85
N ALA A 262 -47.94 -15.44 -7.28
CA ALA A 262 -48.93 -14.83 -6.40
C ALA A 262 -49.74 -15.89 -5.63
N LYS A 263 -50.21 -16.95 -6.29
CA LYS A 263 -50.92 -18.07 -5.65
C LYS A 263 -50.10 -18.72 -4.53
N ILE A 264 -48.80 -19.01 -4.75
CA ILE A 264 -47.91 -19.58 -3.73
C ILE A 264 -47.68 -18.58 -2.60
N ALA A 265 -47.45 -17.30 -2.91
CA ALA A 265 -47.27 -16.27 -1.89
C ALA A 265 -48.54 -16.05 -1.04
N GLU A 266 -49.73 -16.08 -1.64
CA GLU A 266 -51.02 -16.01 -0.96
C GLU A 266 -51.28 -17.25 -0.09
N PHE A 267 -50.93 -18.45 -0.58
CA PHE A 267 -50.93 -19.68 0.20
C PHE A 267 -50.01 -19.57 1.43
N LEU A 268 -48.77 -19.13 1.26
CA LEU A 268 -47.83 -18.95 2.37
C LEU A 268 -48.32 -17.90 3.38
N LEU A 269 -48.85 -16.77 2.92
CA LEU A 269 -49.45 -15.75 3.80
C LEU A 269 -50.69 -16.24 4.55
N LYS A 270 -51.45 -17.19 3.99
CA LYS A 270 -52.64 -17.77 4.59
C LYS A 270 -52.32 -18.86 5.62
N GLN A 271 -51.29 -19.69 5.36
CA GLN A 271 -50.96 -20.84 6.21
C GLN A 271 -49.92 -20.49 7.29
N ALA A 272 -48.89 -19.72 6.95
CA ALA A 272 -47.83 -19.33 7.89
C ALA A 272 -48.30 -18.17 8.79
N THR A 273 -49.13 -18.48 9.78
CA THR A 273 -49.83 -17.51 10.64
C THR A 273 -49.26 -17.36 12.05
N ALA A 274 -48.34 -18.22 12.48
CA ALA A 274 -47.77 -18.20 13.83
C ALA A 274 -46.67 -17.13 14.01
N ASP A 275 -46.51 -16.66 15.25
CA ASP A 275 -45.61 -15.56 15.62
C ASP A 275 -44.14 -15.81 15.22
N ASN A 276 -43.68 -17.07 15.23
CA ASN A 276 -42.31 -17.44 14.81
C ASN A 276 -42.12 -17.51 13.28
N GLN A 277 -43.19 -17.40 12.48
CA GLN A 277 -43.16 -17.48 11.01
C GLN A 277 -43.11 -16.10 10.32
N VAL A 278 -42.99 -15.00 11.08
CA VAL A 278 -43.01 -13.61 10.56
C VAL A 278 -41.99 -13.34 9.43
N ALA A 279 -40.84 -14.02 9.43
CA ALA A 279 -39.88 -13.94 8.33
C ALA A 279 -40.44 -14.52 7.01
N VAL A 280 -41.10 -15.68 7.08
CA VAL A 280 -41.76 -16.36 5.94
C VAL A 280 -42.89 -15.49 5.41
N ARG A 281 -43.72 -14.94 6.31
CA ARG A 281 -44.78 -13.98 5.97
C ARG A 281 -44.20 -12.78 5.23
N SER A 282 -43.12 -12.19 5.74
CA SER A 282 -42.48 -11.01 5.14
C SER A 282 -41.91 -11.29 3.75
N ALA A 283 -41.30 -12.47 3.53
CA ALA A 283 -40.82 -12.87 2.21
C ALA A 283 -41.98 -13.10 1.22
N ALA A 284 -43.03 -13.83 1.63
CA ALA A 284 -44.22 -14.03 0.81
C ALA A 284 -44.92 -12.69 0.46
N LEU A 285 -45.00 -11.74 1.39
CA LEU A 285 -45.53 -10.39 1.14
C LEU A 285 -44.72 -9.64 0.08
N LYS A 286 -43.39 -9.76 0.07
CA LYS A 286 -42.53 -9.16 -0.96
C LYS A 286 -42.82 -9.75 -2.34
N ILE A 287 -42.89 -11.08 -2.43
CA ILE A 287 -43.16 -11.80 -3.68
C ILE A 287 -44.55 -11.42 -4.24
N LEU A 288 -45.55 -11.33 -3.36
CA LEU A 288 -46.91 -10.91 -3.72
C LEU A 288 -47.02 -9.42 -4.11
N ALA A 289 -46.20 -8.57 -3.50
CA ALA A 289 -46.11 -7.17 -3.88
C ALA A 289 -45.49 -7.00 -5.28
N ASP A 290 -44.43 -7.74 -5.58
CA ASP A 290 -43.69 -7.61 -6.83
C ASP A 290 -44.40 -8.28 -8.01
N SER A 291 -45.21 -9.32 -7.77
CA SER A 291 -46.05 -9.97 -8.78
C SER A 291 -47.27 -9.11 -9.18
N ARG A 292 -47.88 -8.41 -8.22
CA ARG A 292 -49.05 -7.52 -8.43
C ARG A 292 -48.68 -6.05 -8.70
N LYS A 293 -47.44 -5.63 -8.40
CA LYS A 293 -46.90 -4.27 -8.60
C LYS A 293 -47.84 -3.20 -8.03
N ASN A 294 -48.38 -2.30 -8.85
CA ASN A 294 -49.28 -1.22 -8.42
C ASN A 294 -50.56 -1.74 -7.72
N GLU A 295 -51.05 -2.92 -8.12
CA GLU A 295 -52.25 -3.55 -7.55
C GLU A 295 -52.01 -4.14 -6.15
N SER A 296 -50.76 -4.23 -5.70
CA SER A 296 -50.41 -4.70 -4.34
C SER A 296 -50.85 -3.73 -3.23
N SER A 297 -51.20 -2.49 -3.58
CA SER A 297 -51.47 -1.39 -2.63
C SER A 297 -52.38 -1.80 -1.46
N ASN A 298 -53.51 -2.45 -1.72
CA ASN A 298 -54.47 -2.88 -0.69
C ASN A 298 -53.91 -3.98 0.22
N ILE A 299 -53.08 -4.89 -0.33
CA ILE A 299 -52.45 -5.98 0.42
C ILE A 299 -51.40 -5.43 1.39
N LEU A 300 -50.58 -4.49 0.92
CA LEU A 300 -49.58 -3.81 1.73
C LEU A 300 -50.21 -2.90 2.80
N ILE A 301 -51.30 -2.20 2.46
CA ILE A 301 -52.12 -1.41 3.41
C ILE A 301 -52.71 -2.28 4.54
N ASN A 302 -53.10 -3.52 4.23
CA ASN A 302 -53.58 -4.47 5.22
C ASN A 302 -52.42 -5.04 6.06
N ALA A 303 -51.31 -5.43 5.44
CA ALA A 303 -50.12 -5.93 6.14
C ALA A 303 -49.46 -4.90 7.07
N ALA A 304 -49.50 -3.61 6.70
CA ALA A 304 -49.10 -2.50 7.58
C ALA A 304 -50.00 -2.35 8.84
N GLY A 305 -51.15 -3.04 8.89
CA GLY A 305 -52.04 -3.11 10.04
C GLY A 305 -51.80 -4.28 11.00
N ASP A 306 -50.86 -5.18 10.73
CA ASP A 306 -50.59 -6.37 11.56
C ASP A 306 -50.01 -6.01 12.94
N GLN A 307 -50.16 -6.89 13.93
CA GLN A 307 -49.60 -6.70 15.27
C GLN A 307 -48.07 -6.83 15.31
N HIS A 308 -47.47 -7.60 14.39
CA HIS A 308 -46.03 -7.83 14.32
C HIS A 308 -45.27 -6.65 13.69
N ILE A 309 -44.43 -5.98 14.49
CA ILE A 309 -43.68 -4.79 14.06
C ILE A 309 -42.77 -5.04 12.85
N GLN A 310 -42.13 -6.20 12.77
CA GLN A 310 -41.28 -6.58 11.63
C GLN A 310 -42.08 -6.70 10.33
N TYR A 311 -43.27 -7.31 10.38
CA TYR A 311 -44.14 -7.48 9.22
C TYR A 311 -44.74 -6.14 8.76
N ARG A 312 -45.13 -5.26 9.69
CA ARG A 312 -45.52 -3.86 9.36
C ARG A 312 -44.39 -3.10 8.67
N ALA A 313 -43.16 -3.18 9.19
CA ALA A 313 -42.00 -2.51 8.62
C ALA A 313 -41.67 -3.03 7.21
N ALA A 314 -41.81 -4.35 7.00
CA ALA A 314 -41.70 -4.97 5.67
C ALA A 314 -42.76 -4.42 4.70
N ALA A 315 -44.04 -4.39 5.11
CA ALA A 315 -45.14 -3.86 4.29
C ALA A 315 -44.91 -2.39 3.86
N LEU A 316 -44.49 -1.53 4.80
CA LEU A 316 -44.17 -0.13 4.51
C LEU A 316 -42.97 -0.01 3.55
N LYS A 317 -41.91 -0.80 3.74
CA LYS A 317 -40.74 -0.84 2.85
C LYS A 317 -41.09 -1.30 1.43
N PHE A 318 -42.01 -2.24 1.28
CA PHE A 318 -42.41 -2.79 -0.01
C PHE A 318 -43.43 -1.92 -0.75
N ALA A 319 -44.08 -0.96 -0.07
CA ALA A 319 -44.96 0.02 -0.68
C ALA A 319 -44.21 1.07 -1.52
N ALA A 320 -43.00 1.44 -1.09
CA ALA A 320 -42.22 2.53 -1.67
C ALA A 320 -42.08 2.50 -3.21
N PRO A 321 -41.74 1.37 -3.87
CA PRO A 321 -41.61 1.32 -5.34
C PRO A 321 -42.93 1.46 -6.12
N TYR A 322 -44.07 1.37 -5.43
CA TYR A 322 -45.42 1.37 -6.02
C TYR A 322 -46.26 2.59 -5.62
N LEU A 323 -45.61 3.59 -5.00
CA LEU A 323 -46.22 4.89 -4.72
C LEU A 323 -46.47 5.69 -6.00
N ASN A 324 -47.74 6.02 -6.22
CA ASN A 324 -48.25 6.85 -7.29
C ASN A 324 -49.41 7.69 -6.72
N PRO A 325 -50.00 8.66 -7.44
CA PRO A 325 -51.06 9.52 -6.87
C PRO A 325 -52.26 8.76 -6.31
N ALA A 326 -52.68 7.66 -6.95
CA ALA A 326 -53.82 6.86 -6.49
C ALA A 326 -53.47 6.01 -5.26
N SER A 327 -52.33 5.30 -5.26
CA SER A 327 -51.90 4.52 -4.10
C SER A 327 -51.54 5.43 -2.90
N THR A 328 -51.01 6.64 -3.15
CA THR A 328 -50.79 7.66 -2.12
C THR A 328 -52.10 8.06 -1.42
N ALA A 329 -53.19 8.24 -2.17
CA ALA A 329 -54.50 8.56 -1.57
C ALA A 329 -55.01 7.43 -0.66
N LEU A 330 -54.82 6.16 -1.06
CA LEU A 330 -55.18 4.99 -0.23
C LEU A 330 -54.30 4.91 1.04
N TRP A 331 -53.01 5.21 0.94
CA TRP A 331 -52.12 5.29 2.11
C TRP A 331 -52.47 6.44 3.05
N VAL A 332 -52.96 7.58 2.53
CA VAL A 332 -53.46 8.70 3.35
C VAL A 332 -54.75 8.34 4.07
N ASP A 333 -55.71 7.69 3.39
CA ASP A 333 -56.95 7.20 4.03
C ASP A 333 -56.64 6.19 5.15
N LYS A 334 -55.72 5.24 4.90
CA LYS A 334 -55.22 4.32 5.92
C LYS A 334 -54.51 5.06 7.06
N MET A 335 -53.68 6.05 6.74
CA MET A 335 -52.95 6.86 7.71
C MET A 335 -53.90 7.55 8.66
N GLU A 336 -54.94 8.25 8.19
CA GLU A 336 -55.87 8.97 9.07
C GLU A 336 -56.57 8.03 10.07
N LYS A 337 -56.95 6.82 9.61
CA LYS A 337 -57.67 5.79 10.40
C LYS A 337 -56.78 4.90 11.28
N ALA A 338 -55.45 5.02 11.20
CA ALA A 338 -54.52 4.11 11.88
C ALA A 338 -54.21 4.48 13.35
N GLU A 339 -53.89 3.47 14.16
CA GLU A 339 -53.32 3.61 15.50
C GLU A 339 -51.97 4.35 15.49
N PRO A 340 -51.55 5.05 16.55
CA PRO A 340 -50.43 5.99 16.52
C PRO A 340 -49.11 5.43 15.97
N ALA A 341 -48.71 4.23 16.39
CA ALA A 341 -47.47 3.60 15.91
C ALA A 341 -47.52 3.21 14.41
N ILE A 342 -48.70 2.85 13.91
CA ILE A 342 -48.92 2.51 12.49
C ILE A 342 -48.97 3.80 11.66
N LYS A 343 -49.73 4.79 12.14
CA LYS A 343 -49.86 6.14 11.59
C LYS A 343 -48.50 6.80 11.41
N ALA A 344 -47.64 6.78 12.43
CA ALA A 344 -46.27 7.29 12.35
C ALA A 344 -45.42 6.58 11.29
N GLY A 345 -45.50 5.24 11.20
CA GLY A 345 -44.79 4.47 10.17
C GLY A 345 -45.21 4.82 8.74
N ILE A 346 -46.52 5.03 8.51
CA ILE A 346 -47.04 5.48 7.20
C ILE A 346 -46.57 6.90 6.88
N ILE A 347 -46.59 7.81 7.85
CA ILE A 347 -46.10 9.20 7.68
C ILE A 347 -44.62 9.22 7.26
N THR A 348 -43.76 8.45 7.94
CA THR A 348 -42.33 8.34 7.58
C THR A 348 -42.16 7.79 6.16
N MET A 349 -42.86 6.68 5.83
CA MET A 349 -42.81 6.06 4.50
C MET A 349 -43.22 7.03 3.37
N LEU A 350 -44.27 7.83 3.58
CA LEU A 350 -44.71 8.85 2.62
C LEU A 350 -43.74 10.05 2.55
N GLY A 351 -43.12 10.40 3.68
CA GLY A 351 -42.11 11.45 3.79
C GLY A 351 -40.83 11.15 3.03
N ASP A 352 -40.24 9.97 3.28
CA ASP A 352 -38.97 9.54 2.69
C ASP A 352 -39.06 9.35 1.17
N ASN A 353 -40.24 8.95 0.67
CA ASN A 353 -40.53 8.83 -0.76
C ASN A 353 -41.12 10.11 -1.39
N GLN A 354 -41.10 11.25 -0.67
CA GLN A 354 -41.53 12.56 -1.16
C GLN A 354 -42.96 12.59 -1.76
N ALA A 355 -43.90 11.83 -1.17
CA ALA A 355 -45.24 11.63 -1.70
C ALA A 355 -46.12 12.90 -1.60
N LYS A 356 -45.97 13.82 -2.58
CA LYS A 356 -46.58 15.17 -2.59
C LYS A 356 -48.08 15.21 -2.27
N GLY A 357 -48.85 14.22 -2.71
CA GLY A 357 -50.29 14.12 -2.42
C GLY A 357 -50.64 13.99 -0.94
N ALA A 358 -49.71 13.50 -0.10
CA ALA A 358 -49.91 13.35 1.33
C ALA A 358 -49.64 14.63 2.14
N LEU A 359 -48.97 15.64 1.56
CA LEU A 359 -48.53 16.83 2.29
C LEU A 359 -49.66 17.58 3.03
N PRO A 360 -50.86 17.81 2.43
CA PRO A 360 -51.95 18.51 3.12
C PRO A 360 -52.55 17.74 4.30
N ALA A 361 -52.38 16.41 4.36
CA ALA A 361 -52.79 15.60 5.49
C ALA A 361 -51.70 15.57 6.57
N ILE A 362 -50.43 15.40 6.17
CA ILE A 362 -49.27 15.41 7.06
C ILE A 362 -49.12 16.76 7.78
N LEU A 363 -49.39 17.88 7.11
CA LEU A 363 -49.36 19.22 7.72
C LEU A 363 -50.42 19.43 8.82
N LYS A 364 -51.50 18.64 8.88
CA LYS A 364 -52.43 18.67 10.02
C LYS A 364 -51.82 18.03 11.28
N LEU A 365 -50.81 17.17 11.11
CA LEU A 365 -50.26 16.31 12.17
C LEU A 365 -48.98 16.86 12.81
N VAL A 366 -48.37 17.92 12.27
CA VAL A 366 -47.19 18.59 12.87
C VAL A 366 -47.47 19.26 14.23
N ASN A 367 -48.75 19.43 14.59
CA ASN A 367 -49.20 19.87 15.92
C ASN A 367 -49.92 18.74 16.69
N SER A 368 -49.67 17.47 16.35
CA SER A 368 -50.25 16.32 17.07
C SER A 368 -49.85 16.33 18.54
N LYS A 369 -50.82 16.06 19.43
CA LYS A 369 -50.57 15.85 20.87
C LYS A 369 -49.68 14.63 21.10
N ASP A 370 -49.90 13.56 20.33
CA ASP A 370 -49.00 12.41 20.29
C ASP A 370 -47.65 12.82 19.67
N GLN A 371 -46.58 12.56 20.42
CA GLN A 371 -45.20 12.93 20.07
C GLN A 371 -44.63 12.13 18.90
N VAL A 372 -44.98 10.86 18.78
CA VAL A 372 -44.45 9.97 17.73
C VAL A 372 -45.02 10.37 16.38
N ILE A 373 -46.33 10.62 16.33
CA ILE A 373 -47.02 11.22 15.17
C ILE A 373 -46.42 12.60 14.86
N ARG A 374 -46.24 13.47 15.86
CA ARG A 374 -45.71 14.83 15.68
C ARG A 374 -44.32 14.83 15.03
N TYR A 375 -43.40 14.02 15.55
CA TYR A 375 -42.02 13.96 15.04
C TYR A 375 -41.94 13.32 13.65
N ALA A 376 -42.74 12.28 13.37
CA ALA A 376 -42.86 11.75 12.02
C ALA A 376 -43.39 12.80 11.03
N ALA A 377 -44.45 13.53 11.42
CA ALA A 377 -45.08 14.55 10.58
C ALA A 377 -44.15 15.74 10.28
N ILE A 378 -43.36 16.20 11.24
CA ILE A 378 -42.36 17.27 11.04
C ILE A 378 -41.31 16.84 9.99
N ASN A 379 -40.76 15.64 10.13
CA ASN A 379 -39.76 15.12 9.18
C ASN A 379 -40.35 14.93 7.78
N ALA A 380 -41.54 14.33 7.68
CA ALA A 380 -42.20 14.09 6.40
C ALA A 380 -42.63 15.40 5.72
N ALA A 381 -43.16 16.38 6.46
CA ALA A 381 -43.51 17.69 5.92
C ALA A 381 -42.29 18.41 5.34
N ALA A 382 -41.15 18.40 6.05
CA ALA A 382 -39.90 18.97 5.56
C ALA A 382 -39.39 18.27 4.30
N ASN A 383 -39.35 16.93 4.30
CA ASN A 383 -38.90 16.12 3.16
C ASN A 383 -39.74 16.35 1.89
N ILE A 384 -41.08 16.45 2.02
CA ILE A 384 -41.99 16.61 0.88
C ILE A 384 -42.12 18.08 0.45
N GLY A 385 -42.32 18.99 1.41
CA GLY A 385 -42.72 20.38 1.16
C GLY A 385 -41.58 21.37 1.01
N GLN A 386 -40.40 21.11 1.59
CA GLN A 386 -39.22 21.95 1.46
C GLN A 386 -39.55 23.44 1.79
N ASN A 387 -39.10 24.40 0.97
CA ASN A 387 -39.38 25.83 1.17
C ASN A 387 -40.87 26.21 1.27
N GLN A 388 -41.80 25.39 0.76
CA GLN A 388 -43.24 25.66 0.87
C GLN A 388 -43.73 25.67 2.33
N VAL A 389 -43.15 24.83 3.20
CA VAL A 389 -43.65 24.58 4.57
C VAL A 389 -42.81 25.25 5.66
N LEU A 390 -41.82 26.06 5.29
CA LEU A 390 -40.94 26.72 6.26
C LEU A 390 -41.73 27.58 7.26
N ASN A 391 -42.74 28.32 6.79
CA ASN A 391 -43.56 29.17 7.65
C ASN A 391 -44.40 28.35 8.64
N ASP A 392 -44.95 27.21 8.22
CA ASP A 392 -45.70 26.30 9.09
C ASP A 392 -44.78 25.71 10.17
N LEU A 393 -43.63 25.18 9.76
CA LEU A 393 -42.62 24.61 10.65
C LEU A 393 -42.10 25.63 11.67
N LEU A 394 -41.84 26.88 11.27
CA LEU A 394 -41.43 27.95 12.19
C LEU A 394 -42.55 28.35 13.17
N GLN A 395 -43.81 28.37 12.73
CA GLN A 395 -44.94 28.60 13.62
C GLN A 395 -45.17 27.46 14.63
N VAL A 396 -44.87 26.21 14.26
CA VAL A 396 -44.87 25.05 15.18
C VAL A 396 -43.71 25.18 16.17
N MET A 397 -42.50 25.49 15.67
CA MET A 397 -41.28 25.65 16.49
C MET A 397 -41.46 26.71 17.58
N GLY A 398 -42.12 27.84 17.27
CA GLY A 398 -42.41 28.90 18.25
C GLY A 398 -43.54 28.61 19.25
N LYS A 399 -44.22 27.46 19.18
CA LYS A 399 -45.38 27.09 20.03
C LYS A 399 -45.20 25.80 20.84
N ASN A 400 -44.09 25.09 20.65
CA ASN A 400 -43.83 23.80 21.29
C ASN A 400 -42.59 23.85 22.19
N ASP A 401 -42.27 22.72 22.82
CA ASP A 401 -41.12 22.56 23.72
C ASP A 401 -39.78 22.52 22.97
N ALA A 402 -38.68 22.64 23.73
CA ALA A 402 -37.32 22.63 23.19
C ALA A 402 -36.98 21.33 22.42
N ALA A 403 -37.56 20.19 22.83
CA ALA A 403 -37.37 18.92 22.14
C ALA A 403 -38.03 18.92 20.75
N THR A 404 -39.30 19.35 20.65
CA THR A 404 -39.96 19.51 19.34
C THR A 404 -39.26 20.57 18.48
N ALA A 405 -38.78 21.67 19.09
CA ALA A 405 -38.02 22.70 18.37
C ALA A 405 -36.71 22.17 17.77
N GLY A 406 -35.98 21.30 18.48
CA GLY A 406 -34.79 20.62 17.96
C GLY A 406 -35.09 19.77 16.72
N ILE A 407 -36.13 18.92 16.78
CA ILE A 407 -36.55 18.08 15.63
C ILE A 407 -36.90 18.94 14.40
N ILE A 408 -37.51 20.11 14.59
CA ILE A 408 -37.82 21.02 13.48
C ILE A 408 -36.55 21.71 12.95
N ALA A 409 -35.57 22.02 13.80
CA ALA A 409 -34.29 22.58 13.37
C ALA A 409 -33.52 21.57 12.49
N ASP A 410 -33.43 20.31 12.91
CA ASP A 410 -32.80 19.23 12.14
C ASP A 410 -33.52 18.98 10.81
N ALA A 411 -34.85 19.18 10.77
CA ALA A 411 -35.65 19.09 9.55
C ALA A 411 -35.37 20.27 8.60
N ILE A 412 -35.35 21.51 9.12
CA ILE A 412 -35.02 22.72 8.37
C ILE A 412 -33.58 22.70 7.84
N GLN A 413 -32.63 22.14 8.59
CA GLN A 413 -31.24 22.01 8.12
C GLN A 413 -31.14 21.14 6.85
N ARG A 414 -31.93 20.06 6.78
CA ARG A 414 -32.05 19.17 5.60
C ARG A 414 -32.85 19.76 4.44
N MET A 415 -33.62 20.84 4.66
CA MET A 415 -34.47 21.43 3.62
C MET A 415 -33.66 22.19 2.54
N LYS A 416 -34.04 21.97 1.28
CA LYS A 416 -33.44 22.58 0.09
C LYS A 416 -34.21 23.84 -0.33
N GLY A 417 -33.48 24.80 -0.90
CA GLY A 417 -34.04 26.04 -1.44
C GLY A 417 -33.39 27.30 -0.87
N ASP A 418 -33.23 28.30 -1.72
CA ASP A 418 -32.47 29.53 -1.43
C ASP A 418 -33.33 30.56 -0.69
N GLY A 419 -34.65 30.36 -0.68
CA GLY A 419 -35.57 31.12 0.18
C GLY A 419 -35.46 30.81 1.67
N ILE A 420 -34.83 29.68 2.05
CA ILE A 420 -34.78 29.23 3.45
C ILE A 420 -34.09 30.26 4.35
N PRO A 421 -32.85 30.75 4.07
CA PRO A 421 -32.19 31.70 4.96
C PRO A 421 -32.93 33.03 5.10
N ALA A 422 -33.49 33.55 4.01
CA ALA A 422 -34.31 34.76 4.04
C ALA A 422 -35.60 34.59 4.85
N GLY A 423 -36.18 33.39 4.87
CA GLY A 423 -37.31 33.04 5.74
C GLY A 423 -36.93 33.01 7.23
N LEU A 424 -35.82 32.34 7.58
CA LEU A 424 -35.29 32.29 8.95
C LEU A 424 -34.97 33.71 9.48
N SER A 425 -34.27 34.50 8.66
CA SER A 425 -33.89 35.89 8.94
C SER A 425 -35.08 36.78 9.27
N LYS A 426 -36.20 36.65 8.54
CA LYS A 426 -37.46 37.39 8.81
C LYS A 426 -38.19 36.96 10.09
N PHE A 427 -37.84 35.81 10.66
CA PHE A 427 -38.49 35.23 11.85
C PHE A 427 -37.68 35.46 13.14
N ILE A 428 -36.34 35.56 13.05
CA ILE A 428 -35.43 35.82 14.18
C ILE A 428 -35.83 37.05 15.04
N PRO A 429 -36.12 38.25 14.48
CA PRO A 429 -36.47 39.42 15.28
C PRO A 429 -37.79 39.30 16.06
N LYS A 430 -38.64 38.32 15.72
CA LYS A 430 -39.96 38.07 16.32
C LYS A 430 -39.96 36.87 17.28
N SER A 431 -38.79 36.26 17.46
CA SER A 431 -38.60 35.02 18.23
C SER A 431 -38.15 35.29 19.67
N ASN A 432 -38.48 34.37 20.59
CA ASN A 432 -37.92 34.39 21.94
C ASN A 432 -36.40 34.03 21.92
N PRO A 433 -35.63 34.31 22.99
CA PRO A 433 -34.17 34.12 22.98
C PRO A 433 -33.68 32.70 22.65
N ALA A 434 -34.33 31.67 23.19
CA ALA A 434 -33.97 30.27 22.90
C ALA A 434 -34.16 29.93 21.41
N LEU A 435 -35.24 30.43 20.82
CA LEU A 435 -35.57 30.27 19.41
C LEU A 435 -34.64 31.10 18.51
N GLN A 436 -34.26 32.31 18.92
CA GLN A 436 -33.23 33.09 18.23
C GLN A 436 -31.91 32.33 18.14
N ILE A 437 -31.42 31.74 19.24
CA ILE A 437 -30.18 30.94 19.26
C ILE A 437 -30.23 29.78 18.25
N ALA A 438 -31.35 29.05 18.18
CA ALA A 438 -31.52 27.94 17.23
C ALA A 438 -31.49 28.43 15.77
N LEU A 439 -32.19 29.52 15.46
CA LEU A 439 -32.30 30.06 14.11
C LEU A 439 -30.99 30.71 13.62
N ILE A 440 -30.24 31.38 14.50
CA ILE A 440 -28.89 31.90 14.20
C ILE A 440 -27.95 30.74 13.84
N ARG A 441 -27.97 29.65 14.62
CA ARG A 441 -27.17 28.44 14.34
C ARG A 441 -27.55 27.77 13.02
N LEU A 442 -28.83 27.82 12.62
CA LEU A 442 -29.29 27.33 11.31
C LEU A 442 -28.81 28.22 10.15
N LEU A 443 -28.74 29.54 10.31
CA LEU A 443 -28.12 30.43 9.32
C LEU A 443 -26.62 30.11 9.17
N ALA A 444 -25.92 29.95 10.30
CA ALA A 444 -24.49 29.63 10.33
C ALA A 444 -24.19 28.26 9.69
N SER A 445 -24.98 27.22 10.01
CA SER A 445 -24.80 25.87 9.44
C SER A 445 -25.08 25.78 7.94
N ARG A 446 -25.71 26.80 7.35
CA ARG A 446 -26.00 26.94 5.92
C ARG A 446 -25.10 27.97 5.20
N ALA A 447 -24.12 28.55 5.89
CA ALA A 447 -23.28 29.64 5.39
C ALA A 447 -24.08 30.79 4.75
N ALA A 448 -25.11 31.26 5.45
CA ALA A 448 -26.06 32.25 4.94
C ALA A 448 -25.50 33.70 4.92
N ASN A 449 -24.46 33.96 4.13
CA ASN A 449 -23.73 35.23 4.10
C ASN A 449 -24.63 36.46 3.93
N ASP A 450 -25.60 36.41 3.00
CA ASP A 450 -26.57 37.49 2.75
C ASP A 450 -27.44 37.87 3.97
N GLN A 451 -27.45 37.03 5.02
CA GLN A 451 -28.22 37.23 6.25
C GLN A 451 -27.35 37.66 7.45
N LEU A 452 -26.05 37.91 7.23
CA LEU A 452 -25.11 38.37 8.26
C LEU A 452 -25.64 39.58 9.03
N GLY A 453 -26.25 40.57 8.36
CA GLY A 453 -26.80 41.76 9.00
C GLY A 453 -27.82 41.48 10.13
N THR A 454 -28.65 40.43 9.98
CA THR A 454 -29.60 40.00 11.01
C THR A 454 -28.90 39.41 12.23
N VAL A 455 -27.75 38.75 12.04
CA VAL A 455 -26.94 38.19 13.14
C VAL A 455 -26.05 39.26 13.79
N SER A 456 -25.47 40.16 13.00
CA SER A 456 -24.68 41.31 13.48
C SER A 456 -25.48 42.24 14.39
N ALA A 457 -26.79 42.42 14.12
CA ALA A 457 -27.69 43.15 15.02
C ALA A 457 -27.79 42.54 16.42
N LEU A 458 -27.62 41.22 16.56
CA LEU A 458 -27.74 40.49 17.82
C LEU A 458 -26.43 40.42 18.63
N LEU A 459 -25.30 40.88 18.08
CA LEU A 459 -24.06 41.14 18.83
C LEU A 459 -24.26 42.18 19.95
N LYS A 460 -25.30 43.02 19.83
CA LYS A 460 -25.71 44.01 20.84
C LYS A 460 -26.98 43.58 21.61
N SER A 461 -27.33 42.29 21.58
CA SER A 461 -28.50 41.77 22.32
C SER A 461 -28.30 41.87 23.84
N ASN A 462 -29.36 42.31 24.53
CA ASN A 462 -29.42 42.34 25.99
C ASN A 462 -29.39 40.93 26.61
N ASN A 463 -29.86 39.90 25.89
CA ASN A 463 -29.74 38.52 26.33
C ASN A 463 -28.33 37.97 26.03
N PRO A 464 -27.58 37.49 27.03
CA PRO A 464 -26.20 37.07 26.85
C PRO A 464 -26.04 35.79 26.02
N GLU A 465 -26.98 34.84 26.09
CA GLU A 465 -26.90 33.59 25.33
C GLU A 465 -27.11 33.81 23.82
N VAL A 466 -28.05 34.68 23.44
CA VAL A 466 -28.27 35.15 22.07
C VAL A 466 -27.04 35.91 21.55
N ARG A 467 -26.47 36.80 22.38
CA ARG A 467 -25.25 37.55 22.03
C ARG A 467 -24.07 36.61 21.78
N GLN A 468 -23.85 35.62 22.65
CA GLN A 468 -22.80 34.62 22.48
C GLN A 468 -23.03 33.76 21.22
N ALA A 469 -24.28 33.35 20.96
CA ALA A 469 -24.62 32.61 19.75
C ALA A 469 -24.37 33.41 18.46
N ALA A 470 -24.61 34.73 18.48
CA ALA A 470 -24.29 35.61 17.37
C ALA A 470 -22.77 35.69 17.11
N PHE A 471 -21.95 35.93 18.15
CA PHE A 471 -20.48 35.94 18.03
C PHE A 471 -19.92 34.63 17.47
N VAL A 472 -20.32 33.48 18.04
CA VAL A 472 -19.86 32.14 17.59
C VAL A 472 -20.22 31.85 16.13
N SER A 473 -21.29 32.44 15.63
CA SER A 473 -21.81 32.23 14.27
C SER A 473 -21.16 33.12 13.20
N LEU A 474 -20.42 34.16 13.58
CA LEU A 474 -19.79 35.08 12.63
C LEU A 474 -18.90 34.33 11.64
N LYS A 475 -18.06 33.41 12.12
CA LYS A 475 -17.07 32.69 11.30
C LYS A 475 -17.63 31.78 10.19
N GLN A 476 -18.94 31.48 10.19
CA GLN A 476 -19.60 30.80 9.07
C GLN A 476 -20.44 31.74 8.18
N LEU A 477 -20.61 33.01 8.59
CA LEU A 477 -21.47 33.99 7.92
C LEU A 477 -20.70 35.14 7.26
N VAL A 478 -19.47 35.39 7.68
CA VAL A 478 -18.62 36.46 7.12
C VAL A 478 -17.92 36.05 5.83
N THR A 479 -17.59 37.05 5.03
CA THR A 479 -16.86 36.99 3.77
C THR A 479 -15.75 38.05 3.77
N SER A 480 -14.93 38.08 2.72
CA SER A 480 -13.86 39.07 2.58
C SER A 480 -14.36 40.52 2.50
N THR A 481 -15.62 40.78 2.13
CA THR A 481 -16.19 42.14 2.15
C THR A 481 -16.47 42.66 3.57
N ASP A 482 -16.56 41.78 4.56
CA ASP A 482 -16.94 42.12 5.93
C ASP A 482 -15.74 42.47 6.81
N LEU A 483 -14.51 42.20 6.33
CA LEU A 483 -13.24 42.49 7.02
C LEU A 483 -13.16 43.91 7.64
N PRO A 484 -13.55 45.01 6.96
CA PRO A 484 -13.51 46.34 7.56
C PRO A 484 -14.38 46.47 8.82
N GLN A 485 -15.56 45.84 8.84
CA GLN A 485 -16.45 45.86 10.00
C GLN A 485 -15.91 44.96 11.11
N LEU A 486 -15.31 43.81 10.77
CA LEU A 486 -14.68 42.92 11.73
C LEU A 486 -13.46 43.55 12.40
N PHE A 487 -12.67 44.37 11.71
CA PHE A 487 -11.56 45.11 12.32
C PHE A 487 -12.01 46.22 13.27
N VAL A 488 -13.18 46.84 13.04
CA VAL A 488 -13.81 47.74 14.03
C VAL A 488 -14.27 46.93 15.25
N LEU A 489 -15.02 45.84 15.02
CA LEU A 489 -15.51 44.96 16.09
C LEU A 489 -14.37 44.39 16.95
N LEU A 490 -13.22 44.05 16.35
CA LEU A 490 -12.02 43.58 17.06
C LEU A 490 -11.45 44.65 18.02
N LYS A 491 -11.49 45.93 17.62
CA LYS A 491 -10.96 47.05 18.41
C LYS A 491 -11.93 47.45 19.54
N GLU A 492 -13.24 47.34 19.31
CA GLU A 492 -14.33 47.62 20.25
C GLU A 492 -14.61 46.50 21.27
N THR A 493 -14.39 45.22 20.91
CA THR A 493 -14.74 44.09 21.79
C THR A 493 -13.78 43.97 22.98
N SER A 494 -14.32 44.05 24.19
CA SER A 494 -13.59 43.91 25.46
C SER A 494 -13.73 42.54 26.12
N ASP A 495 -14.80 41.79 25.81
CA ASP A 495 -15.00 40.42 26.32
C ASP A 495 -14.09 39.43 25.60
N GLN A 496 -13.35 38.62 26.36
CA GLN A 496 -12.34 37.71 25.82
C GLN A 496 -12.93 36.52 25.05
N ALA A 497 -14.12 36.03 25.42
CA ALA A 497 -14.75 34.91 24.72
C ALA A 497 -15.30 35.36 23.35
N ALA A 498 -15.92 36.53 23.31
CA ALA A 498 -16.33 37.20 22.08
C ALA A 498 -15.14 37.56 21.19
N LEU A 499 -14.06 38.12 21.76
CA LEU A 499 -12.85 38.53 21.04
C LEU A 499 -12.23 37.37 20.24
N VAL A 500 -12.16 36.17 20.83
CA VAL A 500 -11.67 34.96 20.12
C VAL A 500 -12.57 34.62 18.93
N GLN A 501 -13.89 34.77 19.05
CA GLN A 501 -14.79 34.53 17.91
C GLN A 501 -14.65 35.60 16.81
N VAL A 502 -14.32 36.85 17.16
CA VAL A 502 -14.01 37.91 16.18
C VAL A 502 -12.69 37.63 15.47
N GLN A 503 -11.64 37.16 16.19
CA GLN A 503 -10.39 36.72 15.57
C GLN A 503 -10.61 35.52 14.62
N GLU A 504 -11.38 34.51 15.04
CA GLU A 504 -11.75 33.39 14.17
C GLU A 504 -12.56 33.85 12.94
N ALA A 505 -13.44 34.85 13.09
CA ALA A 505 -14.20 35.42 11.98
C ALA A 505 -13.31 36.19 10.99
N ILE A 506 -12.33 36.97 11.45
CA ILE A 506 -11.36 37.65 10.56
C ILE A 506 -10.54 36.61 9.76
N ILE A 507 -10.05 35.57 10.42
CA ILE A 507 -9.32 34.47 9.76
C ILE A 507 -10.24 33.74 8.76
N ALA A 508 -11.52 33.54 9.09
CA ALA A 508 -12.49 32.90 8.20
C ALA A 508 -12.86 33.78 6.99
N ALA A 509 -13.09 35.07 7.18
CA ALA A 509 -13.34 36.05 6.11
C ALA A 509 -12.18 36.13 5.09
N GLY A 510 -10.95 35.86 5.53
CA GLY A 510 -9.79 35.71 4.64
C GLY A 510 -9.86 34.46 3.73
N LYS A 511 -10.53 33.37 4.12
CA LYS A 511 -10.55 32.07 3.41
C LYS A 511 -11.40 32.12 2.13
N GLY A 512 -10.87 32.85 1.16
CA GLY A 512 -11.44 33.14 -0.16
C GLY A 512 -10.53 34.06 -0.99
N THR A 513 -9.64 34.84 -0.35
CA THR A 513 -8.55 35.53 -1.05
C THR A 513 -7.44 34.53 -1.40
N ALA A 514 -7.03 34.48 -2.67
CA ALA A 514 -6.14 33.45 -3.20
C ALA A 514 -4.67 33.47 -2.68
N ASN A 515 -4.30 34.41 -1.79
CA ASN A 515 -2.95 34.55 -1.28
C ASN A 515 -2.93 34.81 0.23
N ARG A 516 -2.29 33.91 1.00
CA ARG A 516 -2.06 34.08 2.45
C ARG A 516 -1.31 35.38 2.75
N ASP A 517 -0.29 35.70 1.97
CA ASP A 517 0.60 36.81 2.29
C ASP A 517 -0.11 38.16 2.14
N GLN A 518 -1.17 38.25 1.33
CA GLN A 518 -2.07 39.41 1.28
C GLN A 518 -2.93 39.56 2.55
N GLN A 519 -3.38 38.44 3.14
CA GLN A 519 -4.09 38.47 4.44
C GLN A 519 -3.14 38.93 5.55
N VAL A 520 -1.89 38.45 5.54
CA VAL A 520 -0.84 38.88 6.45
C VAL A 520 -0.56 40.37 6.29
N ASP A 521 -0.39 40.87 5.06
CA ASP A 521 -0.17 42.29 4.79
C ASP A 521 -1.34 43.17 5.29
N GLN A 522 -2.59 42.72 5.13
CA GLN A 522 -3.77 43.40 5.69
C GLN A 522 -3.79 43.41 7.22
N LEU A 523 -3.44 42.30 7.88
CA LEU A 523 -3.32 42.24 9.34
C LEU A 523 -2.20 43.18 9.84
N LEU A 524 -1.06 43.21 9.17
CA LEU A 524 0.07 44.08 9.51
C LEU A 524 -0.28 45.57 9.32
N GLN A 525 -1.05 45.92 8.29
CA GLN A 525 -1.57 47.29 8.08
C GLN A 525 -2.58 47.71 9.17
N GLN A 526 -3.43 46.79 9.63
CA GLN A 526 -4.36 47.07 10.74
C GLN A 526 -3.68 47.12 12.10
N MET A 527 -2.57 46.38 12.26
CA MET A 527 -1.73 46.37 13.47
C MET A 527 -0.85 47.62 13.57
N SER A 528 -0.31 48.14 12.46
CA SER A 528 0.52 49.35 12.46
C SER A 528 -0.27 50.63 12.74
N THR A 529 -1.59 50.60 12.53
CA THR A 529 -2.54 51.67 12.92
C THR A 529 -3.17 51.46 14.30
N ALA A 530 -2.75 50.43 15.05
CA ALA A 530 -3.25 50.14 16.39
C ALA A 530 -2.32 50.70 17.48
N THR A 531 -2.90 51.13 18.60
CA THR A 531 -2.17 51.51 19.82
C THR A 531 -1.47 50.30 20.44
N GLU A 532 -0.43 50.54 21.26
CA GLU A 532 0.41 49.46 21.83
C GLU A 532 -0.37 48.43 22.66
N ASP A 533 -1.48 48.82 23.30
CA ASP A 533 -2.38 47.94 24.05
C ASP A 533 -3.25 47.04 23.14
N LYS A 534 -3.42 47.43 21.87
CA LYS A 534 -4.26 46.75 20.86
C LYS A 534 -3.44 45.88 19.88
N LYS A 535 -2.12 46.03 19.79
CA LYS A 535 -1.26 45.14 18.99
C LYS A 535 -1.33 43.65 19.37
N PRO A 536 -1.47 43.25 20.66
CA PRO A 536 -1.64 41.84 21.04
C PRO A 536 -2.82 41.13 20.38
N LEU A 537 -3.85 41.87 19.94
CA LEU A 537 -5.03 41.32 19.27
C LEU A 537 -4.70 40.66 17.92
N PHE A 538 -3.56 40.99 17.31
CA PHE A 538 -3.16 40.54 15.98
C PHE A 538 -2.21 39.32 16.00
N TYR A 539 -1.37 39.15 17.02
CA TYR A 539 -0.32 38.13 17.01
C TYR A 539 -0.86 36.70 16.90
N LYS A 540 -1.97 36.38 17.59
CA LYS A 540 -2.65 35.08 17.48
C LYS A 540 -3.19 34.82 16.07
N MET A 541 -3.64 35.85 15.34
CA MET A 541 -4.08 35.73 13.94
C MET A 541 -2.89 35.51 13.00
N LEU A 542 -1.80 36.28 13.17
CA LEU A 542 -0.55 36.10 12.43
C LEU A 542 0.03 34.68 12.62
N ALA A 543 0.05 34.18 13.86
CA ALA A 543 0.45 32.80 14.17
C ALA A 543 -0.45 31.73 13.54
N SER A 544 -1.77 32.00 13.44
CA SER A 544 -2.75 31.11 12.82
C SER A 544 -2.66 31.08 11.28
N LEU A 545 -2.05 32.09 10.65
CA LEU A 545 -1.72 32.10 9.22
C LEU A 545 -0.31 31.53 8.96
N GLY A 546 0.63 31.75 9.87
CA GLY A 546 2.03 31.35 9.74
C GLY A 546 2.80 32.11 8.66
N GLY A 547 3.92 31.55 8.21
CA GLY A 547 4.80 32.15 7.20
C GLY A 547 5.75 33.25 7.71
N ASN A 548 6.78 33.56 6.90
CA ASN A 548 7.93 34.34 7.33
C ASN A 548 7.59 35.80 7.71
N LYS A 549 6.73 36.49 6.95
CA LYS A 549 6.27 37.86 7.29
C LYS A 549 5.61 37.92 8.67
N SER A 550 4.75 36.95 8.96
CA SER A 550 4.09 36.81 10.26
C SER A 550 5.12 36.56 11.36
N LEU A 551 6.07 35.66 11.11
CA LEU A 551 7.10 35.29 12.06
C LEU A 551 8.00 36.47 12.43
N GLU A 552 8.48 37.22 11.43
CA GLU A 552 9.28 38.43 11.60
C GLU A 552 8.52 39.50 12.42
N ALA A 553 7.24 39.75 12.12
CA ALA A 553 6.43 40.72 12.86
C ALA A 553 6.22 40.33 14.33
N VAL A 554 5.96 39.06 14.62
CA VAL A 554 5.77 38.55 15.99
C VAL A 554 7.12 38.45 16.74
N GLN A 555 8.20 38.07 16.05
CA GLN A 555 9.56 38.06 16.60
C GLN A 555 10.01 39.48 16.99
N ASN A 556 9.76 40.48 16.14
CA ASN A 556 10.04 41.88 16.45
C ASN A 556 9.24 42.36 17.67
N ALA A 557 7.97 41.97 17.79
CA ALA A 557 7.16 42.28 18.98
C ALA A 557 7.72 41.67 20.28
N PHE A 558 8.34 40.48 20.22
CA PHE A 558 9.06 39.90 21.36
C PHE A 558 10.37 40.65 21.66
N ASN A 559 11.12 41.03 20.63
CA ASN A 559 12.44 41.64 20.77
C ASN A 559 12.39 43.11 21.25
N THR A 560 11.38 43.89 20.85
CA THR A 560 11.32 45.35 21.09
C THR A 560 10.03 45.84 21.76
N GLY A 561 9.03 44.98 21.95
CA GLY A 561 7.77 45.34 22.60
C GLY A 561 7.88 45.52 24.12
N ASN A 562 6.85 46.13 24.71
CA ASN A 562 6.65 46.13 26.16
C ASN A 562 6.27 44.71 26.67
N GLU A 563 6.32 44.49 27.99
CA GLU A 563 6.04 43.19 28.62
C GLU A 563 4.74 42.51 28.13
N GLN A 564 3.66 43.29 27.94
CA GLN A 564 2.39 42.80 27.41
C GLN A 564 2.53 42.25 25.99
N ASN A 565 3.22 42.98 25.11
CA ASN A 565 3.47 42.54 23.73
C ASN A 565 4.48 41.39 23.67
N GLN A 566 5.51 41.36 24.53
CA GLN A 566 6.43 40.23 24.65
C GLN A 566 5.71 38.93 25.03
N LYS A 567 4.87 38.98 26.07
CA LYS A 567 4.09 37.81 26.53
C LYS A 567 3.12 37.32 25.46
N ALA A 568 2.40 38.22 24.80
CA ALA A 568 1.47 37.88 23.74
C ALA A 568 2.18 37.36 22.47
N ALA A 569 3.37 37.87 22.14
CA ALA A 569 4.19 37.38 21.05
C ALA A 569 4.72 35.97 21.34
N LEU A 570 5.18 35.70 22.56
CA LEU A 570 5.62 34.36 22.96
C LEU A 570 4.46 33.35 22.94
N GLU A 571 3.26 33.74 23.38
CA GLU A 571 2.06 32.91 23.25
C GLU A 571 1.73 32.61 21.78
N ALA A 572 1.76 33.62 20.91
CA ALA A 572 1.54 33.45 19.49
C ALA A 572 2.55 32.49 18.84
N LEU A 573 3.85 32.64 19.13
CA LEU A 573 4.90 31.73 18.68
C LEU A 573 4.63 30.29 19.15
N SER A 574 4.24 30.09 20.41
CA SER A 574 3.93 28.76 20.97
C SER A 574 2.72 28.06 20.31
N PHE A 575 1.81 28.83 19.69
CA PHE A 575 0.60 28.29 19.03
C PHE A 575 0.61 28.41 17.49
N TRP A 576 1.79 28.57 16.88
CA TRP A 576 1.97 28.66 15.43
C TRP A 576 1.26 27.55 14.61
N ALA A 577 0.87 27.90 13.39
CA ALA A 577 0.18 27.02 12.45
C ALA A 577 1.04 25.83 11.97
N ASP A 578 2.35 26.04 11.88
CA ASP A 578 3.37 25.07 11.43
C ASP A 578 4.62 25.15 12.32
N ALA A 579 5.67 24.38 12.02
CA ALA A 579 6.92 24.38 12.78
C ALA A 579 7.81 25.62 12.54
N GLY A 580 7.40 26.60 11.72
CA GLY A 580 8.21 27.76 11.36
C GLY A 580 8.69 28.60 12.56
N ALA A 581 7.89 28.67 13.63
CA ALA A 581 8.29 29.35 14.87
C ALA A 581 9.22 28.54 15.78
N ALA A 582 9.45 27.23 15.54
CA ALA A 582 10.21 26.38 16.45
C ALA A 582 11.65 26.88 16.68
N ARG A 583 12.36 27.27 15.61
CA ARG A 583 13.73 27.83 15.73
C ARG A 583 13.77 29.15 16.53
N GLN A 584 12.68 29.93 16.52
CA GLN A 584 12.60 31.15 17.31
C GLN A 584 12.28 30.85 18.79
N LEU A 585 11.41 29.88 19.07
CA LEU A 585 11.11 29.45 20.44
C LEU A 585 12.36 28.90 21.14
N ILE A 586 13.13 28.04 20.47
CA ILE A 586 14.33 27.44 21.07
C ILE A 586 15.45 28.48 21.29
N ALA A 587 15.60 29.44 20.37
CA ALA A 587 16.47 30.59 20.56
C ALA A 587 16.05 31.46 21.76
N ILE A 588 14.75 31.74 21.94
CA ILE A 588 14.21 32.46 23.11
C ILE A 588 14.55 31.70 24.41
N ALA A 589 14.33 30.39 24.46
CA ALA A 589 14.60 29.56 25.64
C ALA A 589 16.09 29.61 26.07
N GLY A 590 17.00 29.65 25.10
CA GLY A 590 18.45 29.76 25.35
C GLY A 590 18.90 31.16 25.77
N GLN A 591 18.31 32.21 25.18
CA GLN A 591 18.73 33.60 25.39
C GLN A 591 18.08 34.29 26.59
N THR A 592 16.85 33.93 26.96
CA THR A 592 16.11 34.64 28.02
C THR A 592 16.57 34.28 29.44
N LYS A 593 16.57 35.30 30.31
CA LYS A 593 16.79 35.17 31.76
C LYS A 593 15.49 35.01 32.56
N ASN A 594 14.33 35.28 31.95
CA ASN A 594 13.03 35.10 32.60
C ASN A 594 12.64 33.60 32.56
N SER A 595 12.51 32.97 33.73
CA SER A 595 12.13 31.55 33.90
C SER A 595 10.88 31.19 33.11
N ASP A 596 9.85 32.01 33.24
CA ASP A 596 8.51 31.75 32.72
C ASP A 596 8.52 31.79 31.18
N TYR A 597 9.39 32.64 30.61
CA TYR A 597 9.63 32.68 29.16
C TYR A 597 10.43 31.46 28.68
N VAL A 598 11.34 30.87 29.50
CA VAL A 598 11.99 29.59 29.16
C VAL A 598 10.95 28.46 29.16
N ASP A 599 10.13 28.35 30.21
CA ASP A 599 9.10 27.32 30.34
C ASP A 599 8.07 27.40 29.19
N GLN A 600 7.55 28.61 28.92
CA GLN A 600 6.58 28.82 27.84
C GLN A 600 7.19 28.57 26.44
N ALA A 601 8.46 28.93 26.23
CA ALA A 601 9.16 28.67 24.98
C ALA A 601 9.41 27.17 24.74
N ILE A 602 9.88 26.43 25.75
CA ILE A 602 10.08 24.97 25.66
C ILE A 602 8.73 24.26 25.45
N GLN A 603 7.67 24.63 26.18
CA GLN A 603 6.35 24.04 26.00
C GLN A 603 5.77 24.31 24.61
N GLY A 604 5.96 25.52 24.07
CA GLY A 604 5.61 25.87 22.69
C GLY A 604 6.38 25.04 21.67
N TYR A 605 7.70 24.94 21.82
CA TYR A 605 8.59 24.19 20.92
C TYR A 605 8.20 22.71 20.85
N LEU A 606 8.00 22.06 21.99
CA LEU A 606 7.47 20.70 22.09
C LEU A 606 6.05 20.59 21.50
N GLY A 607 5.22 21.61 21.68
CA GLY A 607 3.89 21.71 21.06
C GLY A 607 3.93 21.71 19.54
N LEU A 608 4.88 22.41 18.91
CA LEU A 608 5.07 22.41 17.46
C LEU A 608 5.64 21.08 16.96
N ILE A 609 6.67 20.52 17.63
CA ILE A 609 7.25 19.21 17.28
C ILE A 609 6.21 18.09 17.35
N ARG A 610 5.26 18.15 18.30
CA ARG A 610 4.16 17.18 18.42
C ARG A 610 3.13 17.32 17.29
N LYS A 611 2.91 18.53 16.76
CA LYS A 611 2.01 18.78 15.61
C LYS A 611 2.60 18.33 14.27
N THR A 612 3.93 18.42 14.12
CA THR A 612 4.61 18.19 12.83
C THR A 612 5.09 16.75 12.67
N ASP A 613 4.94 16.22 11.46
CA ASP A 613 5.38 14.87 11.11
C ASP A 613 6.86 14.84 10.71
N TYR A 614 7.72 14.89 11.72
CA TYR A 614 9.17 14.71 11.57
C TYR A 614 9.55 13.23 11.50
N PRO A 615 10.52 12.85 10.64
CA PRO A 615 11.21 11.56 10.69
C PRO A 615 11.79 11.25 12.08
N ALA A 616 12.01 9.97 12.36
CA ALA A 616 12.42 9.47 13.67
C ALA A 616 13.70 10.14 14.20
N GLU A 617 14.73 10.22 13.38
CA GLU A 617 16.02 10.82 13.71
C GLU A 617 15.90 12.34 13.88
N GLN A 618 15.26 13.04 12.94
CA GLN A 618 15.04 14.49 13.03
C GLN A 618 14.24 14.89 14.28
N ARG A 619 13.19 14.12 14.63
CA ARG A 619 12.39 14.36 15.82
C ARG A 619 13.23 14.20 17.08
N LEU A 620 14.14 13.24 17.12
CA LEU A 620 15.07 13.07 18.24
C LEU A 620 16.04 14.26 18.33
N LEU A 621 16.64 14.70 17.23
CA LEU A 621 17.60 15.80 17.21
C LEU A 621 17.02 17.09 17.80
N LEU A 622 15.79 17.45 17.40
CA LEU A 622 15.05 18.59 17.95
C LEU A 622 14.75 18.40 19.45
N LEU A 623 14.33 17.21 19.88
CA LEU A 623 14.11 16.93 21.31
C LEU A 623 15.41 16.97 22.14
N ARG A 624 16.56 16.65 21.54
CA ARG A 624 17.88 16.81 22.18
C ARG A 624 18.29 18.28 22.30
N GLU A 625 17.95 19.12 21.33
CA GLU A 625 18.15 20.58 21.41
C GLU A 625 17.41 21.17 22.62
N ALA A 626 16.12 20.82 22.79
CA ALA A 626 15.36 21.19 23.98
C ALA A 626 15.96 20.67 25.30
N MET A 627 16.53 19.46 25.30
CA MET A 627 17.14 18.88 26.50
C MET A 627 18.36 19.68 26.99
N VAL A 628 19.18 20.19 26.07
CA VAL A 628 20.36 21.01 26.43
C VAL A 628 19.96 22.34 27.08
N LEU A 629 18.80 22.89 26.72
CA LEU A 629 18.28 24.15 27.28
C LEU A 629 17.38 23.97 28.51
N ALA A 630 17.08 22.72 28.90
CA ALA A 630 16.21 22.41 30.03
C ALA A 630 16.92 22.63 31.38
N LYS A 631 16.48 23.66 32.10
CA LYS A 631 17.03 24.12 33.39
C LYS A 631 16.40 23.42 34.60
N THR A 632 15.30 22.67 34.43
CA THR A 632 14.62 21.94 35.51
C THR A 632 14.33 20.49 35.15
N SER A 633 14.29 19.61 36.16
CA SER A 633 13.92 18.20 35.98
C SER A 633 12.50 18.02 35.44
N VAL A 634 11.59 18.98 35.68
CA VAL A 634 10.23 18.97 35.12
C VAL A 634 10.27 19.15 33.59
N GLN A 635 11.06 20.10 33.08
CA GLN A 635 11.28 20.28 31.64
C GLN A 635 11.92 19.04 31.03
N GLN A 636 12.98 18.51 31.64
CA GLN A 636 13.69 17.31 31.20
C GLN A 636 12.76 16.07 31.15
N GLN A 637 11.88 15.89 32.13
CA GLN A 637 10.84 14.85 32.12
C GLN A 637 9.81 15.05 31.00
N GLN A 638 9.38 16.28 30.71
CA GLN A 638 8.46 16.56 29.60
C GLN A 638 9.10 16.18 28.26
N ILE A 639 10.37 16.52 28.06
CA ILE A 639 11.14 16.19 26.87
C ILE A 639 11.31 14.67 26.72
N LEU A 640 11.71 13.96 27.79
CA LEU A 640 11.79 12.49 27.78
C LEU A 640 10.45 11.80 27.45
N LYS A 641 9.32 12.37 27.88
CA LYS A 641 7.97 11.86 27.54
C LYS A 641 7.63 11.99 26.05
N GLU A 642 8.24 12.93 25.34
CA GLU A 642 8.13 13.07 23.88
C GLU A 642 9.16 12.23 23.11
N VAL A 643 10.33 11.91 23.69
CA VAL A 643 11.37 11.08 23.03
C VAL A 643 10.84 9.73 22.57
N LYS A 644 9.86 9.14 23.27
CA LYS A 644 9.20 7.89 22.85
C LYS A 644 8.47 7.98 21.50
N ASN A 645 8.14 9.20 21.05
CA ASN A 645 7.46 9.46 19.79
C ASN A 645 8.45 9.50 18.60
N ALA A 646 9.76 9.54 18.85
CA ALA A 646 10.80 9.43 17.82
C ALA A 646 10.93 8.00 17.28
N LYS A 647 10.93 6.98 18.14
CA LYS A 647 10.96 5.55 17.75
C LYS A 647 12.17 5.15 16.86
N SER A 648 13.34 5.72 17.14
CA SER A 648 14.63 5.26 16.59
C SER A 648 15.46 4.55 17.66
N ILE A 649 16.44 3.74 17.25
CA ILE A 649 17.42 3.15 18.18
C ILE A 649 18.25 4.24 18.89
N ASN A 650 18.56 5.36 18.22
CA ASN A 650 19.16 6.53 18.87
C ASN A 650 18.26 7.12 19.97
N SER A 651 16.93 7.05 19.82
CA SER A 651 16.01 7.54 20.87
C SER A 651 15.96 6.60 22.09
N LEU A 652 16.14 5.29 21.87
CA LEU A 652 16.32 4.32 22.94
C LEU A 652 17.63 4.57 23.70
N ILE A 653 18.74 4.74 22.98
CA ILE A 653 20.07 5.04 23.51
C ILE A 653 20.03 6.33 24.34
N PHE A 654 19.48 7.41 23.76
CA PHE A 654 19.39 8.71 24.41
C PHE A 654 18.55 8.68 25.70
N ALA A 655 17.36 8.08 25.68
CA ALA A 655 16.57 7.89 26.89
C ALA A 655 17.29 7.01 27.92
N GLY A 656 18.06 6.02 27.46
CA GLY A 656 18.89 5.14 28.26
C GLY A 656 19.95 5.87 29.12
N LYS A 657 20.49 7.00 28.64
CA LYS A 657 21.47 7.82 29.37
C LYS A 657 20.92 8.41 30.68
N TYR A 658 19.59 8.43 30.88
CA TYR A 658 18.91 8.98 32.06
C TYR A 658 18.35 7.92 33.03
N LEU A 659 18.64 6.62 32.84
CA LEU A 659 18.15 5.53 33.71
C LEU A 659 18.77 5.52 35.12
N ASP A 660 19.89 6.22 35.32
CA ASP A 660 20.59 6.30 36.60
C ASP A 660 20.41 7.66 37.31
N ASP A 661 19.78 8.64 36.66
CA ASP A 661 19.48 9.96 37.24
C ASP A 661 18.29 9.89 38.23
N PRO A 662 18.45 10.26 39.52
CA PRO A 662 17.39 10.11 40.52
C PRO A 662 16.06 10.84 40.23
N ALA A 663 16.11 11.96 39.49
CA ALA A 663 14.93 12.77 39.17
C ALA A 663 14.26 12.37 37.84
N LEU A 664 15.02 11.77 36.91
CA LEU A 664 14.55 11.41 35.57
C LEU A 664 14.29 9.91 35.39
N LYS A 665 14.92 9.04 36.19
CA LYS A 665 14.92 7.56 36.11
C LYS A 665 13.56 6.93 35.82
N ALA A 666 12.51 7.29 36.57
CA ALA A 666 11.18 6.72 36.38
C ALA A 666 10.54 7.12 35.02
N THR A 667 10.84 8.32 34.51
CA THR A 667 10.41 8.76 33.17
C THR A 667 11.27 8.12 32.09
N ALA A 668 12.60 8.07 32.28
CA ALA A 668 13.53 7.41 31.37
C ALA A 668 13.18 5.92 31.17
N ALA A 669 12.90 5.18 32.25
CA ALA A 669 12.49 3.78 32.22
C ALA A 669 11.21 3.57 31.40
N ASN A 670 10.19 4.41 31.62
CA ASN A 670 8.96 4.38 30.83
C ASN A 670 9.23 4.67 29.34
N THR A 671 10.06 5.65 29.02
CA THR A 671 10.41 5.99 27.63
C THR A 671 11.20 4.88 26.94
N VAL A 672 12.22 4.32 27.59
CA VAL A 672 13.03 3.20 27.08
C VAL A 672 12.14 1.97 26.80
N MET A 673 11.25 1.61 27.74
CA MET A 673 10.28 0.53 27.54
C MET A 673 9.35 0.79 26.34
N ASN A 674 8.77 1.99 26.24
CA ASN A 674 7.83 2.32 25.16
C ASN A 674 8.49 2.31 23.77
N ILE A 675 9.79 2.63 23.67
CA ILE A 675 10.54 2.54 22.42
C ILE A 675 10.88 1.07 22.12
N ALA A 676 11.43 0.35 23.09
CA ALA A 676 11.88 -1.04 22.91
C ALA A 676 10.73 -2.00 22.54
N LEU A 677 9.56 -1.86 23.17
CA LEU A 677 8.41 -2.73 22.89
C LEU A 677 7.64 -2.34 21.61
N ALA A 678 8.02 -1.25 20.92
CA ALA A 678 7.39 -0.80 19.69
C ALA A 678 8.06 -1.31 18.40
N ALA A 679 9.29 -1.85 18.48
CA ALA A 679 10.03 -2.40 17.34
C ALA A 679 11.05 -3.46 17.80
N PRO A 680 11.42 -4.46 16.98
CA PRO A 680 12.27 -5.58 17.38
C PRO A 680 13.77 -5.24 17.40
N TYR A 681 14.19 -4.24 18.17
CA TYR A 681 15.61 -3.92 18.38
C TYR A 681 16.33 -5.07 19.13
N GLN A 682 17.47 -5.50 18.60
CA GLN A 682 18.28 -6.58 19.16
C GLN A 682 19.60 -6.04 19.76
N GLY A 683 20.36 -6.91 20.43
CA GLY A 683 21.74 -6.64 20.83
C GLY A 683 22.00 -6.47 22.32
N ILE A 684 23.27 -6.52 22.68
CA ILE A 684 23.78 -6.39 24.06
C ILE A 684 23.45 -5.01 24.63
N LEU A 685 23.54 -3.95 23.83
CA LEU A 685 23.16 -2.59 24.24
C LEU A 685 21.68 -2.52 24.65
N VAL A 686 20.78 -3.05 23.82
CA VAL A 686 19.33 -3.05 24.07
C VAL A 686 19.00 -3.90 25.30
N ARG A 687 19.59 -5.09 25.40
CA ARG A 687 19.50 -6.00 26.55
C ARG A 687 19.90 -5.31 27.86
N ASN A 688 21.00 -4.55 27.86
CA ASN A 688 21.48 -3.83 29.03
C ASN A 688 20.57 -2.66 29.43
N LEU A 689 20.06 -1.88 28.46
CA LEU A 689 19.09 -0.81 28.74
C LEU A 689 17.76 -1.34 29.29
N LEU A 690 17.28 -2.48 28.77
CA LEU A 690 16.07 -3.14 29.24
C LEU A 690 16.24 -3.75 30.64
N ASN A 691 17.38 -4.37 30.94
CA ASN A 691 17.70 -4.85 32.29
C ASN A 691 17.77 -3.69 33.32
N LYS A 692 18.41 -2.57 32.97
CA LYS A 692 18.35 -1.34 33.79
C LYS A 692 16.92 -0.82 33.95
N THR A 693 16.11 -0.88 32.89
CA THR A 693 14.71 -0.46 32.91
C THR A 693 13.87 -1.31 33.86
N ILE A 694 14.00 -2.64 33.86
CA ILE A 694 13.35 -3.53 34.84
C ILE A 694 13.64 -3.10 36.28
N ALA A 695 14.89 -2.74 36.58
CA ALA A 695 15.32 -2.26 37.90
C ALA A 695 14.94 -0.79 38.20
N ALA A 696 14.40 -0.06 37.22
CA ALA A 696 14.01 1.35 37.32
C ALA A 696 12.50 1.59 37.30
N LEU A 697 11.70 0.62 36.83
CA LEU A 697 10.24 0.71 36.79
C LEU A 697 9.62 0.58 38.19
N GLN A 698 8.73 1.53 38.50
CA GLN A 698 8.02 1.67 39.77
C GLN A 698 6.57 2.09 39.50
N GLY A 699 5.67 1.86 40.48
CA GLY A 699 4.24 2.14 40.38
C GLY A 699 3.39 0.86 40.26
N PRO A 700 2.05 0.98 40.32
CA PRO A 700 1.14 -0.17 40.41
C PRO A 700 1.24 -1.12 39.21
N ASP A 701 1.42 -0.59 38.00
CA ASP A 701 1.49 -1.39 36.77
C ASP A 701 2.88 -1.99 36.49
N SER A 702 3.88 -1.70 37.34
CA SER A 702 5.28 -1.97 37.03
C SER A 702 5.63 -3.46 36.90
N GLU A 703 4.91 -4.37 37.56
CA GLU A 703 5.14 -5.81 37.41
C GLU A 703 4.68 -6.35 36.04
N TYR A 704 3.54 -5.89 35.53
CA TYR A 704 3.09 -6.22 34.17
C TYR A 704 4.07 -5.68 33.11
N GLN A 705 4.56 -4.46 33.32
CA GLN A 705 5.58 -3.83 32.48
C GLN A 705 6.90 -4.62 32.49
N LYS A 706 7.39 -5.06 33.66
CA LYS A 706 8.58 -5.91 33.80
C LYS A 706 8.40 -7.26 33.08
N GLN A 707 7.24 -7.90 33.22
CA GLN A 707 6.93 -9.16 32.53
C GLN A 707 6.96 -9.01 31.00
N ALA A 708 6.42 -7.91 30.46
CA ALA A 708 6.48 -7.62 29.02
C ALA A 708 7.94 -7.48 28.52
N ILE A 709 8.80 -6.78 29.28
CA ILE A 709 10.23 -6.66 28.97
C ILE A 709 10.95 -8.01 29.10
N GLN A 710 10.67 -8.79 30.15
CA GLN A 710 11.26 -10.12 30.36
C GLN A 710 10.93 -11.08 29.21
N LYS A 711 9.68 -11.06 28.71
CA LYS A 711 9.30 -11.82 27.52
C LYS A 711 10.11 -11.38 26.30
N TYR A 712 10.17 -10.08 26.02
CA TYR A 712 10.92 -9.52 24.91
C TYR A 712 12.42 -9.88 24.96
N LEU A 713 13.02 -9.88 26.16
CA LEU A 713 14.40 -10.29 26.40
C LEU A 713 14.64 -11.80 26.16
N ALA A 714 13.63 -12.64 26.40
CA ALA A 714 13.70 -14.08 26.16
C ALA A 714 13.51 -14.45 24.67
N GLU A 715 12.80 -13.63 23.90
CA GLU A 715 12.61 -13.76 22.45
C GLU A 715 13.73 -13.10 21.63
N MET A 716 14.67 -12.39 22.29
CA MET A 716 15.77 -11.63 21.66
C MET A 716 16.92 -12.54 21.19
N SER A 717 17.48 -12.23 20.01
CA SER A 717 18.66 -12.88 19.43
C SER A 717 19.92 -12.73 20.30
N GLN A 718 20.89 -13.62 20.11
CA GLN A 718 22.21 -13.56 20.79
C GLN A 718 23.26 -12.76 19.99
N ASP A 719 22.84 -11.87 19.08
CA ASP A 719 23.77 -10.95 18.42
C ASP A 719 24.19 -9.79 19.35
N GLU A 720 25.29 -9.12 19.00
CA GLU A 720 25.79 -7.97 19.76
C GLU A 720 24.96 -6.70 19.51
N GLY A 721 24.28 -6.62 18.35
CA GLY A 721 23.58 -5.45 17.87
C GLY A 721 24.51 -4.25 17.64
N PHE A 722 24.06 -3.06 18.04
CA PHE A 722 24.86 -1.85 17.96
C PHE A 722 25.85 -1.73 19.12
N VAL A 723 27.14 -1.58 18.78
CA VAL A 723 28.26 -1.36 19.69
C VAL A 723 28.80 0.07 19.52
N ALA A 724 29.18 0.73 20.61
CA ALA A 724 29.76 2.07 20.57
C ALA A 724 31.22 2.02 20.03
N VAL A 725 31.50 2.79 18.98
CA VAL A 725 32.85 2.95 18.41
C VAL A 725 33.59 4.11 19.08
N PHE A 726 32.85 5.10 19.57
CA PHE A 726 33.36 6.19 20.37
C PHE A 726 32.79 6.10 21.79
N ASN A 727 33.65 6.27 22.80
CA ASN A 727 33.34 5.98 24.20
C ASN A 727 32.92 7.21 25.04
N GLU A 728 32.77 8.38 24.39
CA GLU A 728 32.41 9.68 24.99
C GLU A 728 33.43 10.19 26.04
N LYS A 729 34.68 9.69 26.03
CA LYS A 729 35.72 10.01 27.02
C LYS A 729 37.10 10.30 26.43
N ASP A 730 37.55 9.48 25.51
CA ASP A 730 38.91 9.50 24.95
C ASP A 730 38.95 8.87 23.55
N LEU A 731 40.15 8.74 22.97
CA LEU A 731 40.36 8.17 21.63
C LEU A 731 40.64 6.64 21.65
N THR A 732 40.28 5.92 22.71
CA THR A 732 40.39 4.45 22.73
C THR A 732 39.56 3.86 21.60
N GLY A 733 40.18 2.99 20.79
CA GLY A 733 39.58 2.44 19.57
C GLY A 733 39.91 3.24 18.31
N TRP A 734 40.60 4.37 18.42
CA TRP A 734 40.99 5.24 17.32
C TRP A 734 42.53 5.44 17.24
N LYS A 735 43.00 5.87 16.07
CA LYS A 735 44.41 6.06 15.71
C LYS A 735 44.53 7.10 14.59
N GLY A 736 45.73 7.65 14.39
CA GLY A 736 45.99 8.53 13.26
C GLY A 736 46.04 7.78 11.92
N LEU A 737 45.64 8.43 10.83
CA LEU A 737 45.77 7.86 9.49
C LEU A 737 47.26 7.75 9.07
N VAL A 738 47.67 6.53 8.72
CA VAL A 738 48.95 6.25 8.04
C VAL A 738 48.66 5.81 6.61
N GLU A 739 48.95 6.69 5.63
CA GLU A 739 48.83 6.44 4.19
C GLU A 739 47.43 6.01 3.71
N ASP A 740 47.24 5.85 2.40
CA ASP A 740 46.08 5.15 1.85
C ASP A 740 46.18 3.63 2.14
N PRO A 741 45.06 2.87 2.11
CA PRO A 741 45.07 1.43 2.38
C PRO A 741 46.02 0.60 1.48
N ILE A 742 46.28 1.02 0.23
CA ILE A 742 47.10 0.27 -0.73
C ILE A 742 48.59 0.47 -0.43
N LYS A 743 49.01 1.70 -0.09
CA LYS A 743 50.36 1.96 0.40
C LYS A 743 50.58 1.34 1.79
N ARG A 744 49.65 1.54 2.73
CA ARG A 744 49.69 0.97 4.09
C ARG A 744 49.87 -0.55 4.08
N ALA A 745 49.16 -1.27 3.21
CA ALA A 745 49.27 -2.73 3.07
C ALA A 745 50.60 -3.23 2.46
N LYS A 746 51.48 -2.33 2.01
CA LYS A 746 52.79 -2.66 1.40
C LYS A 746 53.99 -2.21 2.25
N MET A 747 53.75 -1.57 3.39
CA MET A 747 54.82 -1.14 4.31
C MET A 747 55.39 -2.32 5.09
N ASP A 748 56.69 -2.27 5.41
CA ASP A 748 57.27 -3.20 6.40
C ASP A 748 56.62 -2.97 7.77
N PRO A 749 56.36 -4.01 8.59
CA PRO A 749 55.75 -3.87 9.91
C PRO A 749 56.46 -2.88 10.85
N LYS A 750 57.79 -2.73 10.75
CA LYS A 750 58.57 -1.78 11.55
C LYS A 750 58.36 -0.34 11.08
N ASP A 751 58.40 -0.10 9.77
CA ASP A 751 58.21 1.23 9.20
C ASP A 751 56.76 1.69 9.36
N LEU A 752 55.80 0.76 9.27
CA LEU A 752 54.39 1.01 9.58
C LEU A 752 54.19 1.37 11.06
N ALA A 753 54.87 0.68 12.00
CA ALA A 753 54.81 1.02 13.42
C ALA A 753 55.35 2.44 13.69
N ALA A 754 56.52 2.79 13.16
CA ALA A 754 57.11 4.12 13.31
C ALA A 754 56.25 5.23 12.67
N ALA A 755 55.65 4.97 11.51
CA ALA A 755 54.70 5.89 10.90
C ALA A 755 53.40 6.03 11.72
N GLN A 756 52.93 4.94 12.35
CA GLN A 756 51.74 4.94 13.21
C GLN A 756 51.97 5.70 14.53
N GLU A 757 53.16 5.62 15.13
CA GLU A 757 53.54 6.46 16.27
C GLU A 757 53.48 7.95 15.91
N LYS A 758 54.06 8.35 14.76
CA LYS A 758 54.00 9.73 14.27
C LYS A 758 52.56 10.19 14.00
N ALA A 759 51.76 9.37 13.31
CA ALA A 759 50.37 9.70 13.01
C ALA A 759 49.51 9.78 14.28
N ASN A 760 49.79 8.97 15.31
CA ASN A 760 49.11 9.05 16.61
C ASN A 760 49.48 10.31 17.38
N ALA A 761 50.72 10.79 17.27
CA ALA A 761 51.12 12.08 17.86
C ALA A 761 50.41 13.27 17.17
N GLU A 762 50.32 13.25 15.84
CA GLU A 762 49.58 14.27 15.07
C GLU A 762 48.06 14.23 15.36
N MET A 763 47.50 13.02 15.49
CA MET A 763 46.10 12.80 15.88
C MET A 763 45.76 13.46 17.22
N LEU A 764 46.62 13.32 18.24
CA LEU A 764 46.36 13.86 19.59
C LEU A 764 46.34 15.40 19.63
N ASP A 765 46.96 16.06 18.66
CA ASP A 765 46.87 17.51 18.51
C ASP A 765 45.66 17.93 17.65
N SER A 766 45.33 17.17 16.61
CA SER A 766 44.29 17.50 15.63
C SER A 766 42.87 17.06 16.01
N TRP A 767 42.70 16.05 16.86
CA TRP A 767 41.42 15.50 17.28
C TRP A 767 41.32 15.44 18.81
N LYS A 768 40.26 16.02 19.36
CA LYS A 768 40.10 16.20 20.82
C LYS A 768 38.70 15.82 21.27
N VAL A 769 38.60 15.13 22.40
CA VAL A 769 37.32 14.86 23.07
C VAL A 769 37.02 16.03 24.00
N ILE A 770 35.88 16.69 23.79
CA ILE A 770 35.46 17.86 24.56
C ILE A 770 33.97 17.72 24.84
N ASP A 771 33.57 17.80 26.11
CA ASP A 771 32.17 17.66 26.57
C ASP A 771 31.49 16.33 26.18
N GLY A 772 32.27 15.27 25.94
CA GLY A 772 31.78 13.98 25.44
C GLY A 772 31.57 13.93 23.92
N GLU A 773 31.97 14.98 23.20
CA GLU A 773 31.92 15.09 21.74
C GLU A 773 33.33 14.95 21.14
N LEU A 774 33.43 14.31 19.98
CA LEU A 774 34.67 14.13 19.23
C LEU A 774 34.83 15.28 18.23
N ARG A 775 35.78 16.19 18.47
CA ARG A 775 35.94 17.43 17.70
C ARG A 775 37.24 17.42 16.88
N PHE A 776 37.14 17.78 15.60
CA PHE A 776 38.29 18.07 14.73
C PHE A 776 38.71 19.55 14.87
N MET A 777 40.02 19.80 14.99
CA MET A 777 40.60 21.11 15.31
C MET A 777 41.02 21.94 14.09
N SER A 778 40.48 21.68 12.89
CA SER A 778 40.79 22.39 11.63
C SER A 778 42.20 22.19 11.04
N HIS A 779 43.07 21.37 11.63
CA HIS A 779 44.42 21.05 11.13
C HIS A 779 44.77 19.57 11.37
N GLY A 780 45.76 19.04 10.65
CA GLY A 780 46.19 17.63 10.76
C GLY A 780 45.49 16.72 9.76
N ASN A 781 45.38 15.43 10.10
CA ASN A 781 44.98 14.34 9.20
C ASN A 781 43.74 13.56 9.72
N ASN A 782 43.16 12.67 8.90
CA ASN A 782 41.97 11.89 9.24
C ASN A 782 42.16 11.07 10.54
N LEU A 783 41.08 10.94 11.31
CA LEU A 783 41.00 10.02 12.44
C LEU A 783 40.47 8.67 11.96
N ALA A 784 41.22 7.59 12.21
CA ALA A 784 40.89 6.24 11.76
C ALA A 784 40.54 5.31 12.92
N THR A 785 39.61 4.38 12.72
CA THR A 785 39.34 3.30 13.69
C THR A 785 40.50 2.29 13.73
N ILE A 786 40.83 1.76 14.91
CA ILE A 786 41.79 0.66 15.07
C ILE A 786 41.21 -0.63 14.52
N LYS A 787 39.94 -0.91 14.82
CA LYS A 787 39.19 -2.04 14.26
C LYS A 787 38.86 -1.76 12.79
N LYS A 788 39.07 -2.77 11.95
CA LYS A 788 38.56 -2.83 10.58
C LYS A 788 37.11 -3.33 10.59
N TYR A 789 36.29 -2.83 9.67
CA TYR A 789 34.90 -3.22 9.54
C TYR A 789 34.61 -3.77 8.14
N GLY A 790 33.93 -4.92 8.10
CA GLY A 790 33.44 -5.56 6.88
C GLY A 790 32.12 -4.97 6.42
N ASP A 791 31.06 -5.78 6.34
CA ASP A 791 29.69 -5.29 6.14
C ASP A 791 29.14 -4.76 7.47
N PHE A 792 28.50 -3.58 7.46
CA PHE A 792 28.02 -2.92 8.67
C PHE A 792 26.83 -1.97 8.43
N GLU A 793 26.12 -1.70 9.53
CA GLU A 793 25.22 -0.57 9.67
C GLU A 793 25.81 0.39 10.72
N MET A 794 26.01 1.65 10.35
CA MET A 794 26.59 2.70 11.17
C MET A 794 25.56 3.80 11.46
N LEU A 795 25.57 4.27 12.70
CA LEU A 795 24.80 5.42 13.18
C LEU A 795 25.79 6.44 13.72
N VAL A 796 25.60 7.72 13.37
CA VAL A 796 26.48 8.80 13.81
C VAL A 796 25.75 10.13 13.78
N ASP A 797 25.77 10.83 14.91
CA ASP A 797 25.41 12.25 14.97
C ASP A 797 26.65 13.07 14.57
N TRP A 798 26.48 14.06 13.69
CA TRP A 798 27.54 14.99 13.25
C TRP A 798 27.04 16.43 13.14
N LYS A 799 27.93 17.41 13.24
CA LYS A 799 27.70 18.79 12.82
C LYS A 799 28.96 19.51 12.36
N ILE A 800 28.81 20.46 11.44
CA ILE A 800 29.82 21.45 11.08
C ILE A 800 29.62 22.68 11.97
N ILE A 801 30.69 23.24 12.52
CA ILE A 801 30.66 24.51 13.26
C ILE A 801 30.70 25.68 12.27
N ASP A 802 29.86 26.70 12.44
CA ASP A 802 29.94 27.90 11.60
C ASP A 802 31.15 28.75 11.99
N ASP A 803 32.22 28.65 11.20
CA ASP A 803 33.41 29.50 11.32
C ASP A 803 33.31 30.81 10.51
N HIS A 804 32.13 31.07 9.93
CA HIS A 804 31.78 32.16 9.02
C HIS A 804 32.63 32.25 7.74
N LYS A 805 33.40 31.21 7.37
CA LYS A 805 34.23 31.19 6.15
C LYS A 805 33.54 30.53 4.95
N GLN A 806 32.34 29.94 5.14
CA GLN A 806 31.58 29.20 4.11
C GLN A 806 32.40 28.10 3.42
N LYS A 807 33.11 27.30 4.25
CA LYS A 807 34.09 26.29 3.81
C LYS A 807 33.88 24.91 4.43
N GLY A 808 32.73 24.68 5.06
CA GLY A 808 32.39 23.40 5.69
C GLY A 808 32.57 22.23 4.72
N ASP A 809 33.43 21.29 5.11
CA ASP A 809 33.77 20.06 4.37
C ASP A 809 34.19 18.99 5.37
N ALA A 810 33.70 17.77 5.18
CA ALA A 810 34.16 16.55 5.82
C ALA A 810 33.53 15.34 5.11
N GLY A 811 33.75 14.17 5.67
CA GLY A 811 33.08 12.96 5.24
C GLY A 811 33.48 11.79 6.13
N ILE A 812 32.84 10.65 5.87
CA ILE A 812 33.12 9.39 6.54
C ILE A 812 33.57 8.39 5.48
N TYR A 813 34.87 8.10 5.46
CA TYR A 813 35.43 7.08 4.57
C TYR A 813 35.01 5.70 5.04
N LEU A 814 34.27 4.99 4.19
CA LEU A 814 33.84 3.62 4.46
C LEU A 814 34.98 2.70 4.02
N ARG A 815 35.53 1.88 4.94
CA ARG A 815 36.69 1.01 4.64
C ARG A 815 37.87 1.78 3.99
N GLY A 816 38.10 3.02 4.43
CA GLY A 816 39.13 3.92 3.91
C GLY A 816 38.94 4.38 2.46
N SER A 817 37.79 4.15 1.80
CA SER A 817 37.62 4.45 0.37
C SER A 817 36.18 4.36 -0.13
N PRO A 818 35.75 5.28 -1.01
CA PRO A 818 35.56 6.72 -0.82
C PRO A 818 34.76 7.12 0.45
N GLN A 819 34.24 8.34 0.48
CA GLN A 819 33.53 8.93 1.62
C GLN A 819 32.04 9.21 1.37
N VAL A 820 31.25 9.03 2.42
CA VAL A 820 29.93 9.67 2.55
C VAL A 820 30.17 11.14 2.88
N GLN A 821 29.73 12.04 2.01
CA GLN A 821 30.06 13.47 2.07
C GLN A 821 29.31 14.22 3.18
N ILE A 822 29.99 15.19 3.80
CA ILE A 822 29.45 16.20 4.73
C ILE A 822 29.93 17.57 4.23
N TRP A 823 29.04 18.56 4.03
CA TRP A 823 29.48 19.91 3.64
C TRP A 823 28.49 21.03 3.99
N ASP A 824 28.98 22.26 3.92
CA ASP A 824 28.15 23.46 3.92
C ASP A 824 27.48 23.63 2.56
N ASN A 825 26.15 23.47 2.52
CA ASN A 825 25.33 23.62 1.31
C ASN A 825 25.41 25.02 0.67
N ALA A 826 25.94 26.04 1.35
CA ALA A 826 26.24 27.34 0.75
C ALA A 826 27.39 27.31 -0.27
N ARG A 827 28.20 26.23 -0.32
CA ARG A 827 29.31 26.03 -1.26
C ARG A 827 28.85 25.64 -2.67
N ILE A 828 27.99 26.47 -3.26
CA ILE A 828 27.36 26.25 -4.58
C ILE A 828 28.41 26.07 -5.70
N LYS A 829 29.57 26.71 -5.57
CA LYS A 829 30.69 26.58 -6.53
C LYS A 829 31.31 25.18 -6.56
N ASP A 830 31.28 24.48 -5.43
CA ASP A 830 31.87 23.15 -5.25
C ASP A 830 30.83 22.03 -5.46
N GLY A 831 29.58 22.40 -5.76
CA GLY A 831 28.46 21.48 -5.98
C GLY A 831 27.63 21.15 -4.74
N ALA A 832 27.94 21.73 -3.58
CA ALA A 832 27.36 21.35 -2.28
C ALA A 832 25.85 21.60 -2.14
N GLN A 833 25.23 22.38 -3.02
CA GLN A 833 23.79 22.68 -3.00
C GLN A 833 22.87 21.45 -3.16
N VAL A 834 23.43 20.27 -3.45
CA VAL A 834 22.70 18.99 -3.49
C VAL A 834 22.43 18.40 -2.10
N GLY A 835 23.13 18.85 -1.05
CA GLY A 835 23.04 18.31 0.32
C GLY A 835 24.12 17.27 0.65
N SER A 836 24.24 16.90 1.92
CA SER A 836 25.19 15.87 2.38
C SER A 836 24.67 14.44 2.16
N GLY A 837 25.53 13.44 2.35
CA GLY A 837 25.16 12.01 2.30
C GLY A 837 25.30 11.33 0.93
N GLY A 838 25.82 12.04 -0.07
CA GLY A 838 26.27 11.46 -1.35
C GLY A 838 27.64 10.76 -1.23
N LEU A 839 28.01 9.98 -2.26
CA LEU A 839 29.28 9.23 -2.32
C LEU A 839 30.33 10.00 -3.10
N TYR A 840 31.09 10.86 -2.41
CA TYR A 840 32.09 11.70 -3.07
C TYR A 840 33.28 10.85 -3.55
N ASN A 841 33.88 11.22 -4.68
CA ASN A 841 34.88 10.46 -5.44
C ASN A 841 34.42 9.17 -6.15
N ASN A 842 33.14 8.77 -6.09
CA ASN A 842 32.57 7.92 -7.16
C ASN A 842 32.59 8.73 -8.47
N GLN A 843 33.05 8.12 -9.57
CA GLN A 843 33.16 8.74 -10.90
C GLN A 843 32.35 8.02 -11.99
N VAL A 844 32.07 6.73 -11.79
CA VAL A 844 31.33 5.85 -12.70
C VAL A 844 29.93 5.57 -12.15
N ASN A 845 29.83 5.38 -10.83
CA ASN A 845 28.56 5.24 -10.13
C ASN A 845 28.01 6.59 -9.69
N GLU A 846 26.74 6.64 -9.30
CA GLU A 846 26.15 7.87 -8.75
C GLU A 846 26.91 8.34 -7.49
N SER A 847 27.02 9.66 -7.36
CA SER A 847 27.75 10.35 -6.30
C SER A 847 26.91 11.43 -5.60
N LYS A 848 25.84 11.92 -6.25
CA LYS A 848 24.95 12.94 -5.70
C LYS A 848 23.85 12.32 -4.84
N PRO A 849 23.47 12.96 -3.73
CA PRO A 849 22.32 12.54 -2.96
C PRO A 849 21.01 12.80 -3.72
N LEU A 850 20.00 11.98 -3.41
CA LEU A 850 18.66 12.05 -3.97
C LEU A 850 17.88 13.31 -3.55
N LYS A 851 18.21 13.88 -2.38
CA LYS A 851 17.53 15.03 -1.75
C LYS A 851 18.48 15.78 -0.80
N VAL A 852 18.31 17.10 -0.72
CA VAL A 852 18.80 17.90 0.42
C VAL A 852 18.00 17.50 1.66
N ALA A 853 18.68 17.20 2.78
CA ALA A 853 18.05 16.84 4.04
C ALA A 853 18.78 17.40 5.28
N ASP A 854 19.78 18.25 5.07
CA ASP A 854 20.67 18.81 6.08
C ASP A 854 19.93 19.79 7.02
N ASN A 855 20.24 19.70 8.32
CA ASN A 855 20.08 20.81 9.24
C ASN A 855 21.23 21.82 9.04
N LYS A 856 21.09 23.03 9.59
CA LYS A 856 22.03 24.13 9.34
C LYS A 856 23.37 23.91 10.03
N LEU A 857 24.34 24.78 9.74
CA LEU A 857 25.56 24.87 10.54
C LEU A 857 25.21 25.09 12.02
N ASP A 858 26.05 24.55 12.90
CA ASP A 858 25.86 24.38 14.35
C ASP A 858 24.68 23.52 14.83
N GLU A 859 23.71 23.21 13.98
CA GLU A 859 22.65 22.24 14.25
C GLU A 859 23.13 20.81 14.01
N TRP A 860 22.63 19.87 14.80
CA TRP A 860 23.01 18.46 14.69
C TRP A 860 22.31 17.77 13.52
N ASN A 861 23.02 16.85 12.87
CA ASN A 861 22.53 15.93 11.86
C ASN A 861 22.78 14.48 12.33
N THR A 862 21.99 13.52 11.86
CA THR A 862 22.22 12.08 12.07
C THR A 862 22.33 11.39 10.71
N PHE A 863 23.42 10.66 10.48
CA PHE A 863 23.46 9.64 9.43
C PHE A 863 23.10 8.26 9.96
N ARG A 864 22.41 7.49 9.11
CA ARG A 864 22.36 6.03 9.15
C ARG A 864 22.91 5.50 7.83
N ILE A 865 24.08 4.87 7.87
CA ILE A 865 24.82 4.35 6.73
C ILE A 865 24.77 2.82 6.77
N LEU A 866 24.39 2.18 5.67
CA LEU A 866 24.43 0.74 5.48
C LEU A 866 25.46 0.42 4.40
N MET A 867 26.54 -0.27 4.77
CA MET A 867 27.58 -0.78 3.86
C MET A 867 27.46 -2.31 3.78
N LYS A 868 27.01 -2.84 2.64
CA LYS A 868 26.82 -4.30 2.42
C LYS A 868 27.45 -4.72 1.10
N GLY A 869 28.35 -5.71 1.13
CA GLY A 869 29.13 -6.12 -0.04
C GLY A 869 30.00 -4.97 -0.54
N ASP A 870 29.66 -4.45 -1.72
CA ASP A 870 30.24 -3.26 -2.35
C ASP A 870 29.28 -2.06 -2.42
N ARG A 871 28.15 -2.07 -1.70
CA ARG A 871 27.08 -1.07 -1.83
C ARG A 871 26.81 -0.27 -0.57
N VAL A 872 26.42 0.99 -0.77
CA VAL A 872 26.04 1.94 0.27
C VAL A 872 24.59 2.39 0.11
N THR A 873 23.87 2.42 1.23
CA THR A 873 22.62 3.18 1.41
C THR A 873 22.82 4.18 2.56
N VAL A 874 22.39 5.43 2.39
CA VAL A 874 22.51 6.50 3.39
C VAL A 874 21.16 7.15 3.64
N TYR A 875 20.78 7.26 4.91
CA TYR A 875 19.73 8.16 5.38
C TYR A 875 20.36 9.33 6.15
N LEU A 876 19.92 10.55 5.84
CA LEU A 876 20.27 11.78 6.54
C LEU A 876 19.00 12.30 7.24
N ASN A 877 19.05 12.44 8.57
CA ASN A 877 17.92 12.92 9.39
C ASN A 877 16.62 12.10 9.18
N GLY A 878 16.76 10.82 8.85
CA GLY A 878 15.66 9.90 8.54
C GLY A 878 15.17 9.94 7.08
N VAL A 879 15.70 10.83 6.25
CA VAL A 879 15.40 10.92 4.81
C VAL A 879 16.40 10.07 4.03
N LEU A 880 15.92 9.18 3.14
CA LEU A 880 16.78 8.42 2.22
C LEU A 880 17.46 9.38 1.22
N VAL A 881 18.79 9.42 1.25
CA VAL A 881 19.61 10.31 0.39
C VAL A 881 20.57 9.56 -0.54
N THR A 882 20.95 8.31 -0.26
CA THR A 882 21.66 7.44 -1.22
C THR A 882 21.07 6.04 -1.11
N ASP A 883 20.82 5.35 -2.22
CA ASP A 883 20.10 4.07 -2.25
C ASP A 883 20.84 2.99 -3.06
N ASN A 884 21.44 2.01 -2.37
CA ASN A 884 22.01 0.78 -2.91
C ASN A 884 23.08 0.98 -4.02
N VAL A 885 23.85 2.07 -3.93
CA VAL A 885 24.83 2.49 -4.93
C VAL A 885 26.17 1.78 -4.71
N ILE A 886 26.81 1.32 -5.79
CA ILE A 886 28.14 0.68 -5.74
C ILE A 886 29.21 1.71 -5.38
N LEU A 887 30.07 1.34 -4.43
CA LEU A 887 31.20 2.11 -3.97
C LEU A 887 32.46 1.73 -4.77
N GLU A 888 33.11 2.70 -5.40
CA GLU A 888 34.36 2.47 -6.14
C GLU A 888 35.56 2.23 -5.21
N ASN A 889 36.69 1.76 -5.72
CA ASN A 889 37.96 1.90 -5.02
C ASN A 889 38.62 3.22 -5.47
N TYR A 890 38.65 4.23 -4.60
CA TYR A 890 39.18 5.56 -4.94
C TYR A 890 40.66 5.54 -5.31
N TRP A 891 41.42 4.71 -4.58
CA TRP A 891 42.89 4.68 -4.60
C TRP A 891 43.45 3.86 -5.76
N ASP A 892 42.78 2.76 -6.14
CA ASP A 892 43.03 2.05 -7.40
C ASP A 892 41.73 1.49 -7.97
N ARG A 893 41.19 2.16 -9.00
CA ARG A 893 39.97 1.74 -9.70
C ARG A 893 40.11 0.46 -10.52
N ASN A 894 41.31 -0.14 -10.57
CA ASN A 894 41.56 -1.44 -11.23
C ASN A 894 41.29 -2.65 -10.33
N GLN A 895 40.95 -2.44 -9.04
CA GLN A 895 40.56 -3.48 -8.08
C GLN A 895 39.20 -3.17 -7.42
N PRO A 896 38.51 -4.18 -6.84
CA PRO A 896 37.29 -3.96 -6.05
C PRO A 896 37.51 -3.03 -4.85
N ILE A 897 36.42 -2.49 -4.31
CA ILE A 897 36.42 -1.88 -2.97
C ILE A 897 36.88 -2.91 -1.92
N PHE A 898 37.53 -2.43 -0.85
CA PHE A 898 38.10 -3.28 0.17
C PHE A 898 37.06 -4.17 0.86
N ALA A 899 37.46 -5.41 1.10
CA ALA A 899 36.70 -6.44 1.82
C ALA A 899 36.35 -5.99 3.26
N GLU A 900 37.31 -5.34 3.90
CA GLU A 900 37.27 -4.70 5.21
C GLU A 900 38.39 -3.65 5.25
N GLU A 901 38.21 -2.58 6.00
CA GLU A 901 39.30 -1.68 6.41
C GLU A 901 38.82 -0.81 7.58
N GLN A 902 39.69 0.05 8.10
CA GLN A 902 39.28 1.10 9.04
C GLN A 902 38.21 2.03 8.44
N ILE A 903 37.34 2.57 9.28
CA ILE A 903 36.49 3.71 8.96
C ILE A 903 37.25 4.98 9.36
N GLU A 904 37.15 6.05 8.57
CA GLU A 904 37.89 7.29 8.82
C GLU A 904 36.95 8.49 8.84
N LEU A 905 37.15 9.40 9.80
CA LEU A 905 36.50 10.70 9.85
C LEU A 905 37.43 11.73 9.19
N GLN A 906 36.94 12.43 8.17
CA GLN A 906 37.78 13.32 7.36
C GLN A 906 38.22 14.58 8.13
N ALA A 907 39.49 14.93 7.98
CA ALA A 907 40.09 16.18 8.42
C ALA A 907 40.17 17.18 7.24
N HIS A 908 39.21 18.10 7.08
CA HIS A 908 39.20 19.03 5.95
C HIS A 908 38.85 20.50 6.32
N GLY A 909 39.76 21.16 7.02
CA GLY A 909 39.84 22.64 7.12
C GLY A 909 38.82 23.34 8.04
N SER A 910 37.56 22.94 8.07
CA SER A 910 36.55 23.48 9.00
C SER A 910 36.38 22.58 10.23
N PRO A 911 35.98 23.11 11.41
CA PRO A 911 35.77 22.28 12.60
C PRO A 911 34.49 21.46 12.44
N VAL A 912 34.61 20.13 12.61
CA VAL A 912 33.49 19.19 12.54
C VAL A 912 33.47 18.37 13.83
N VAL A 913 32.26 18.12 14.33
CA VAL A 913 31.99 17.53 15.63
C VAL A 913 31.12 16.29 15.44
N TYR A 914 31.48 15.19 16.09
CA TYR A 914 30.78 13.91 16.03
C TYR A 914 30.43 13.40 17.43
N ARG A 915 29.35 12.64 17.56
CA ARG A 915 28.97 11.92 18.79
C ARG A 915 28.12 10.70 18.46
N ASP A 916 27.78 9.90 19.47
CA ASP A 916 26.84 8.78 19.35
C ASP A 916 27.17 7.86 18.15
N ILE A 917 28.47 7.53 18.00
CA ILE A 917 28.99 6.71 16.90
C ILE A 917 28.81 5.24 17.26
N TYR A 918 27.81 4.59 16.66
CA TYR A 918 27.49 3.18 16.88
C TYR A 918 27.61 2.38 15.58
N ILE A 919 28.14 1.16 15.66
CA ILE A 919 28.18 0.22 14.54
C ILE A 919 27.56 -1.11 14.95
N ARG A 920 26.74 -1.66 14.06
CA ARG A 920 26.27 -3.05 14.08
C ARG A 920 26.88 -3.75 12.86
N GLU A 921 27.76 -4.71 13.10
CA GLU A 921 28.30 -5.53 12.02
C GLU A 921 27.21 -6.44 11.43
N ILE A 922 27.32 -6.71 10.13
CA ILE A 922 26.40 -7.55 9.39
C ILE A 922 27.18 -8.80 8.96
N PRO A 923 26.66 -10.03 9.20
CA PRO A 923 27.33 -11.25 8.76
C PRO A 923 27.58 -11.23 7.24
N ARG A 924 28.85 -11.08 6.85
CA ARG A 924 29.26 -11.11 5.45
C ARG A 924 29.42 -12.57 5.00
N VAL A 925 28.93 -12.87 3.81
CA VAL A 925 29.07 -14.19 3.18
C VAL A 925 30.54 -14.51 2.91
N LYS A 926 30.96 -15.77 3.08
CA LYS A 926 32.33 -16.18 2.74
C LYS A 926 32.52 -16.03 1.21
N PRO A 927 33.60 -15.37 0.75
CA PRO A 927 33.94 -15.34 -0.68
C PRO A 927 34.08 -16.74 -1.28
N PHE A 928 33.63 -16.91 -2.52
CA PHE A 928 33.91 -18.09 -3.33
C PHE A 928 35.39 -18.11 -3.75
N GLU A 929 36.09 -19.17 -3.37
CA GLU A 929 37.51 -19.43 -3.66
C GLU A 929 37.63 -20.52 -4.73
N LEU A 930 38.56 -20.35 -5.68
CA LEU A 930 38.89 -21.40 -6.65
C LEU A 930 39.56 -22.59 -5.97
N SER A 931 39.20 -23.82 -6.37
CA SER A 931 39.95 -25.00 -5.96
C SER A 931 41.40 -24.95 -6.46
N ALA A 932 42.33 -25.62 -5.76
CA ALA A 932 43.74 -25.65 -6.18
C ALA A 932 43.95 -26.25 -7.59
N ALA A 933 43.04 -27.12 -8.04
CA ALA A 933 43.01 -27.62 -9.41
C ALA A 933 42.64 -26.50 -10.41
N GLU A 934 41.58 -25.73 -10.14
CA GLU A 934 41.13 -24.64 -11.00
C GLU A 934 42.14 -23.48 -11.05
N GLN A 935 42.81 -23.18 -9.94
CA GLN A 935 43.94 -22.23 -9.91
C GLN A 935 45.08 -22.69 -10.81
N LYS A 936 45.47 -23.97 -10.73
CA LYS A 936 46.49 -24.58 -11.59
C LYS A 936 46.05 -24.69 -13.06
N GLU A 937 44.75 -24.85 -13.32
CA GLU A 937 44.17 -24.79 -14.66
C GLU A 937 44.18 -23.36 -15.25
N GLY A 938 44.34 -22.32 -14.43
CA GLY A 938 44.38 -20.92 -14.86
C GLY A 938 43.03 -20.19 -14.82
N PHE A 939 42.06 -20.68 -14.04
CA PHE A 939 40.81 -19.96 -13.80
C PHE A 939 41.01 -18.70 -12.95
N LYS A 940 40.06 -17.78 -13.05
CA LYS A 940 39.92 -16.55 -12.26
C LYS A 940 38.47 -16.37 -11.85
N VAL A 941 38.23 -15.93 -10.62
CA VAL A 941 36.87 -15.58 -10.16
C VAL A 941 36.39 -14.32 -10.88
N LEU A 942 35.14 -14.34 -11.36
CA LEU A 942 34.43 -13.16 -11.88
C LEU A 942 33.41 -12.62 -10.87
N PHE A 943 32.81 -13.49 -10.06
CA PHE A 943 31.96 -13.11 -8.94
C PHE A 943 32.22 -14.02 -7.75
N ASP A 944 32.63 -13.42 -6.63
CA ASP A 944 32.99 -14.11 -5.39
C ASP A 944 31.84 -14.18 -4.36
N GLY A 945 30.66 -13.64 -4.69
CA GLY A 945 29.54 -13.50 -3.74
C GLY A 945 29.49 -12.17 -3.00
N THR A 946 30.50 -11.30 -3.10
CA THR A 946 30.65 -10.13 -2.23
C THR A 946 30.71 -8.77 -2.93
N ASN A 947 31.00 -8.72 -4.23
CA ASN A 947 31.07 -7.47 -5.00
C ASN A 947 30.75 -7.68 -6.49
N MET A 948 30.24 -6.63 -7.14
CA MET A 948 29.94 -6.56 -8.57
C MET A 948 31.11 -6.02 -9.40
N TYR A 949 32.33 -5.96 -8.86
CA TYR A 949 33.43 -5.17 -9.47
C TYR A 949 33.77 -5.57 -10.91
N ASN A 950 33.68 -6.85 -11.28
CA ASN A 950 33.94 -7.29 -12.65
C ASN A 950 32.77 -7.04 -13.63
N TRP A 951 31.68 -6.42 -13.18
CA TRP A 951 30.42 -6.29 -13.93
C TRP A 951 30.03 -4.82 -14.19
N MET A 952 29.18 -4.62 -15.19
CA MET A 952 28.62 -3.33 -15.63
C MET A 952 27.27 -3.55 -16.35
N GLY A 953 26.61 -2.48 -16.80
CA GLY A 953 25.25 -2.55 -17.34
C GLY A 953 24.21 -2.38 -16.22
N ASN A 954 23.14 -3.18 -16.21
CA ASN A 954 22.10 -3.08 -15.18
C ASN A 954 22.56 -3.64 -13.82
N THR A 955 23.36 -2.88 -13.10
CA THR A 955 23.68 -3.13 -11.68
C THR A 955 22.59 -2.62 -10.72
N THR A 956 21.43 -2.17 -11.22
CA THR A 956 20.33 -1.66 -10.38
C THR A 956 19.35 -2.76 -9.99
N ASP A 957 18.91 -3.58 -10.96
CA ASP A 957 17.98 -4.69 -10.69
C ASP A 957 18.70 -6.04 -10.55
N TYR A 958 19.95 -6.17 -11.02
CA TYR A 958 20.88 -7.22 -10.59
C TYR A 958 21.64 -6.76 -9.33
N THR A 959 21.35 -7.37 -8.19
CA THR A 959 21.92 -7.04 -6.87
C THR A 959 22.56 -8.27 -6.21
N ILE A 960 23.19 -8.09 -5.04
CA ILE A 960 23.79 -9.20 -4.29
C ILE A 960 22.83 -9.64 -3.17
N GLU A 961 22.29 -10.85 -3.30
CA GLU A 961 21.48 -11.52 -2.29
C GLU A 961 22.21 -12.78 -1.83
N ASP A 962 22.59 -12.82 -0.55
CA ASP A 962 23.11 -13.98 0.18
C ASP A 962 24.23 -14.76 -0.54
N GLY A 963 25.14 -14.03 -1.19
CA GLY A 963 26.28 -14.59 -1.91
C GLY A 963 26.05 -14.86 -3.40
N ASN A 964 24.91 -14.43 -3.95
CA ASN A 964 24.48 -14.69 -5.31
C ASN A 964 24.19 -13.36 -6.03
N ILE A 965 24.50 -13.26 -7.32
CA ILE A 965 23.92 -12.23 -8.19
C ILE A 965 22.45 -12.60 -8.36
N ALA A 966 21.53 -11.76 -7.92
CA ALA A 966 20.10 -11.97 -8.02
C ALA A 966 19.46 -10.86 -8.86
N ILE A 967 18.74 -11.20 -9.93
CA ILE A 967 17.87 -10.24 -10.62
C ILE A 967 16.49 -10.18 -9.92
N ARG A 968 16.05 -8.97 -9.62
CA ARG A 968 14.76 -8.65 -8.96
C ARG A 968 14.00 -7.59 -9.78
N PRO A 969 13.40 -7.98 -10.92
CA PRO A 969 12.80 -7.05 -11.86
C PRO A 969 11.55 -6.39 -11.26
N LYS A 970 11.51 -5.05 -11.27
CA LYS A 970 10.41 -4.28 -10.66
C LYS A 970 9.11 -4.49 -11.46
N PRO A 971 7.98 -4.87 -10.84
CA PRO A 971 6.74 -5.17 -11.55
C PRO A 971 6.30 -4.07 -12.50
N GLY A 972 6.15 -4.42 -13.78
CA GLY A 972 5.72 -3.51 -14.84
C GLY A 972 6.85 -2.74 -15.53
N LYS A 973 8.12 -2.97 -15.18
CA LYS A 973 9.30 -2.33 -15.80
C LYS A 973 10.17 -3.26 -16.65
N GLY A 974 9.85 -4.55 -16.76
CA GLY A 974 10.69 -5.52 -17.47
C GLY A 974 11.97 -5.82 -16.70
N SER A 975 13.07 -6.09 -17.41
CA SER A 975 14.36 -6.45 -16.78
C SER A 975 15.24 -5.29 -16.36
N GLY A 976 14.97 -4.06 -16.84
CA GLY A 976 15.84 -2.90 -16.66
C GLY A 976 17.14 -2.92 -17.49
N GLY A 977 17.40 -3.98 -18.25
CA GLY A 977 18.61 -4.16 -19.07
C GLY A 977 19.50 -5.33 -18.62
N ASN A 978 20.64 -5.48 -19.31
CA ASN A 978 21.53 -6.64 -19.20
C ASN A 978 22.74 -6.34 -18.30
N LEU A 979 23.30 -7.37 -17.66
CA LEU A 979 24.52 -7.28 -16.85
C LEU A 979 25.69 -7.90 -17.62
N PHE A 980 26.76 -7.14 -17.88
CA PHE A 980 27.92 -7.57 -18.67
C PHE A 980 29.20 -7.60 -17.84
N THR A 981 30.16 -8.46 -18.20
CA THR A 981 31.54 -8.40 -17.69
C THR A 981 32.24 -7.16 -18.23
N LYS A 982 33.00 -6.42 -17.41
CA LYS A 982 33.76 -5.23 -17.85
C LYS A 982 34.80 -5.50 -18.94
N LYS A 983 35.23 -6.76 -19.09
CA LYS A 983 36.17 -7.19 -20.12
C LYS A 983 35.45 -7.94 -21.23
N GLU A 984 35.94 -7.75 -22.46
CA GLU A 984 35.68 -8.69 -23.56
C GLU A 984 36.52 -9.96 -23.40
N TYR A 985 36.04 -11.05 -23.98
CA TYR A 985 36.74 -12.32 -24.16
C TYR A 985 36.50 -12.85 -25.57
N SER A 986 37.45 -13.63 -26.12
CA SER A 986 37.34 -14.27 -27.44
C SER A 986 37.19 -15.78 -27.32
N ASP A 987 38.22 -16.42 -26.75
CA ASP A 987 38.27 -17.85 -26.45
C ASP A 987 38.42 -18.06 -24.94
N PHE A 988 37.59 -18.92 -24.35
CA PHE A 988 37.51 -19.07 -22.89
C PHE A 988 36.85 -20.38 -22.44
N VAL A 989 37.02 -20.72 -21.16
CA VAL A 989 36.13 -21.62 -20.41
C VAL A 989 35.46 -20.82 -19.30
N PHE A 990 34.13 -20.70 -19.32
CA PHE A 990 33.33 -20.03 -18.31
C PHE A 990 32.57 -21.08 -17.49
N ARG A 991 32.68 -21.04 -16.16
CA ARG A 991 32.02 -21.96 -15.22
C ARG A 991 31.17 -21.16 -14.25
N PHE A 992 29.92 -21.55 -14.05
CA PHE A 992 28.99 -20.88 -13.14
C PHE A 992 27.91 -21.83 -12.63
N GLU A 993 27.20 -21.41 -11.60
CA GLU A 993 25.95 -22.03 -11.18
C GLU A 993 24.80 -21.03 -11.30
N PHE A 994 23.61 -21.53 -11.66
CA PHE A 994 22.39 -20.73 -11.74
C PHE A 994 21.19 -21.45 -11.11
N GLN A 995 20.27 -20.66 -10.55
CA GLN A 995 18.99 -21.11 -10.01
C GLN A 995 17.85 -20.36 -10.70
N LEU A 996 16.91 -21.12 -11.26
CA LEU A 996 15.76 -20.64 -11.99
C LEU A 996 14.57 -20.46 -11.03
N SER A 997 13.80 -19.36 -11.18
CA SER A 997 12.40 -19.33 -10.73
C SER A 997 11.57 -20.36 -11.53
N PRO A 998 10.35 -20.73 -11.09
CA PRO A 998 9.50 -21.64 -11.85
C PRO A 998 9.12 -20.92 -13.12
N GLY A 999 9.70 -21.37 -14.23
CA GLY A 999 9.96 -20.50 -15.34
C GLY A 999 10.98 -19.41 -15.02
N ALA A 1000 12.05 -19.33 -15.78
CA ALA A 1000 12.94 -18.17 -15.81
C ALA A 1000 13.48 -17.98 -17.24
N ASN A 1001 13.58 -16.73 -17.66
CA ASN A 1001 14.13 -16.34 -18.95
C ASN A 1001 15.32 -15.38 -18.72
N ASN A 1002 16.50 -15.82 -19.13
CA ASN A 1002 17.75 -15.08 -19.14
C ASN A 1002 18.67 -15.65 -20.24
N GLY A 1003 19.72 -14.94 -20.63
CA GLY A 1003 20.72 -15.44 -21.57
C GLY A 1003 22.13 -15.34 -21.02
N LEU A 1004 22.99 -16.33 -21.30
CA LEU A 1004 24.43 -16.11 -21.27
C LEU A 1004 24.85 -15.51 -22.62
N GLY A 1005 24.87 -14.19 -22.69
CA GLY A 1005 25.52 -13.47 -23.79
C GLY A 1005 27.00 -13.83 -23.82
N ILE A 1006 27.51 -14.19 -25.00
CA ILE A 1006 28.92 -14.44 -25.29
C ILE A 1006 29.34 -13.60 -26.50
N ARG A 1007 30.54 -13.03 -26.45
CA ARG A 1007 31.04 -12.08 -27.46
C ARG A 1007 30.09 -10.91 -27.74
N ALA A 1008 29.30 -10.50 -26.74
CA ALA A 1008 28.27 -9.48 -26.87
C ALA A 1008 28.82 -8.04 -26.88
N PRO A 1009 28.25 -7.12 -27.66
CA PRO A 1009 28.45 -5.69 -27.51
C PRO A 1009 27.66 -5.12 -26.32
N LEU A 1010 27.97 -3.88 -25.93
CA LEU A 1010 27.23 -3.13 -24.89
C LEU A 1010 25.95 -2.44 -25.40
N GLU A 1011 25.81 -2.31 -26.72
CA GLU A 1011 24.68 -1.65 -27.40
C GLU A 1011 24.04 -2.58 -28.43
N GLY A 1012 22.76 -2.35 -28.72
CA GLY A 1012 21.96 -3.21 -29.61
C GLY A 1012 21.37 -4.42 -28.89
N ASP A 1013 20.84 -5.37 -29.68
CA ASP A 1013 20.34 -6.64 -29.15
C ASP A 1013 21.52 -7.61 -28.96
N ALA A 1014 21.92 -7.82 -27.71
CA ALA A 1014 23.06 -8.65 -27.35
C ALA A 1014 22.94 -10.13 -27.78
N ALA A 1015 21.73 -10.64 -28.07
CA ALA A 1015 21.54 -12.01 -28.53
C ALA A 1015 21.88 -12.21 -30.02
N TYR A 1016 21.76 -11.15 -30.84
CA TYR A 1016 22.00 -11.17 -32.29
C TYR A 1016 23.23 -10.35 -32.73
N GLU A 1017 23.51 -9.21 -32.10
CA GLU A 1017 24.73 -8.43 -32.31
C GLU A 1017 25.93 -9.05 -31.54
N GLY A 1018 25.63 -9.89 -30.54
CA GLY A 1018 26.52 -10.90 -29.94
C GLY A 1018 26.05 -12.31 -30.30
N MET A 1019 26.30 -13.29 -29.43
CA MET A 1019 25.57 -14.57 -29.44
C MET A 1019 25.03 -14.84 -28.05
N GLU A 1020 23.84 -15.43 -27.95
CA GLU A 1020 23.27 -15.88 -26.68
C GLU A 1020 23.35 -17.41 -26.57
N LEU A 1021 23.82 -17.89 -25.42
CA LEU A 1021 23.59 -19.24 -24.94
C LEU A 1021 22.46 -19.18 -23.91
N GLN A 1022 21.30 -19.74 -24.27
CA GLN A 1022 20.06 -19.53 -23.53
C GLN A 1022 20.12 -20.05 -22.08
N ILE A 1023 19.63 -19.30 -21.09
CA ILE A 1023 19.44 -19.72 -19.68
C ILE A 1023 17.94 -19.75 -19.34
N LEU A 1024 17.38 -20.96 -19.40
CA LEU A 1024 15.93 -21.15 -19.39
C LEU A 1024 15.52 -22.17 -18.32
N ASP A 1025 14.37 -21.95 -17.68
CA ASP A 1025 13.50 -23.09 -17.42
C ASP A 1025 12.97 -23.55 -18.77
N ASN A 1026 13.50 -24.66 -19.27
CA ASN A 1026 13.16 -25.13 -20.60
C ASN A 1026 11.88 -25.99 -20.63
N ASP A 1027 11.07 -26.11 -19.55
CA ASP A 1027 9.95 -27.07 -19.52
C ASP A 1027 8.61 -26.55 -18.89
N ALA A 1028 8.37 -25.23 -18.82
CA ALA A 1028 7.24 -24.55 -18.13
C ALA A 1028 6.37 -23.47 -18.91
N PRO A 1029 5.18 -23.73 -19.56
CA PRO A 1029 4.17 -23.08 -20.55
C PRO A 1029 4.01 -21.83 -21.62
N ILE A 1030 4.79 -20.74 -21.96
CA ILE A 1030 4.35 -19.49 -22.75
C ILE A 1030 4.80 -19.45 -24.15
N TYR A 1031 6.08 -19.56 -24.52
CA TYR A 1031 6.31 -19.58 -25.94
C TYR A 1031 5.62 -20.81 -26.54
N LYS A 1032 5.45 -21.93 -25.81
CA LYS A 1032 4.72 -23.25 -25.86
C LYS A 1032 5.14 -24.56 -26.63
N ASP A 1033 6.27 -24.60 -27.36
CA ASP A 1033 6.89 -25.69 -28.15
C ASP A 1033 8.28 -25.21 -28.74
N LEU A 1034 9.56 -25.54 -28.43
CA LEU A 1034 10.69 -24.62 -28.87
C LEU A 1034 11.32 -24.93 -30.24
N HIS A 1035 11.73 -23.89 -30.99
CA HIS A 1035 12.65 -24.01 -32.12
C HIS A 1035 13.95 -24.56 -31.57
N VAL A 1036 14.48 -25.61 -32.18
CA VAL A 1036 15.58 -26.41 -31.60
C VAL A 1036 16.79 -25.56 -31.20
N TYR A 1037 17.03 -24.44 -31.88
CA TYR A 1037 18.09 -23.47 -31.59
C TYR A 1037 17.78 -22.42 -30.49
N GLN A 1038 16.61 -22.43 -29.85
CA GLN A 1038 16.25 -21.47 -28.78
C GLN A 1038 16.24 -22.08 -27.36
N TYR A 1039 16.48 -23.40 -27.22
CA TYR A 1039 16.44 -24.14 -25.95
C TYR A 1039 17.58 -23.69 -25.03
N HIS A 1040 17.44 -23.93 -23.72
CA HIS A 1040 18.55 -23.79 -22.78
C HIS A 1040 19.83 -24.47 -23.30
N GLY A 1041 20.94 -23.72 -23.30
CA GLY A 1041 22.24 -24.14 -23.81
C GLY A 1041 22.40 -24.16 -25.34
N SER A 1042 21.34 -23.92 -26.12
CA SER A 1042 21.45 -23.68 -27.57
C SER A 1042 22.08 -22.32 -27.86
N ILE A 1043 22.76 -22.19 -29.01
CA ILE A 1043 23.13 -20.88 -29.54
C ILE A 1043 21.88 -20.29 -30.17
N TYR A 1044 21.36 -19.23 -29.56
CA TYR A 1044 20.08 -18.62 -29.93
C TYR A 1044 20.03 -18.23 -31.41
N GLY A 1045 18.87 -18.46 -32.04
CA GLY A 1045 18.65 -18.31 -33.48
C GLY A 1045 19.41 -19.30 -34.39
N THR A 1046 20.38 -20.06 -33.86
CA THR A 1046 21.44 -20.67 -34.69
C THR A 1046 21.59 -22.20 -34.54
N ILE A 1047 21.99 -22.73 -33.37
CA ILE A 1047 22.39 -24.16 -33.25
C ILE A 1047 21.77 -24.84 -32.01
N PRO A 1048 21.11 -26.01 -32.18
CA PRO A 1048 20.42 -26.70 -31.10
C PRO A 1048 21.31 -27.47 -30.12
N ALA A 1049 21.00 -27.36 -28.82
CA ALA A 1049 21.52 -28.21 -27.76
C ALA A 1049 20.57 -29.39 -27.43
N LYS A 1050 21.12 -30.38 -26.71
CA LYS A 1050 20.37 -31.53 -26.18
C LYS A 1050 19.64 -31.16 -24.89
N ARG A 1051 18.45 -31.75 -24.71
CA ARG A 1051 17.53 -31.47 -23.60
C ARG A 1051 17.61 -32.49 -22.47
N GLY A 1052 16.93 -32.20 -21.36
CA GLY A 1052 16.67 -33.17 -20.28
C GLY A 1052 17.79 -33.27 -19.26
N PHE A 1053 18.64 -32.24 -19.17
CA PHE A 1053 19.80 -32.19 -18.27
C PHE A 1053 19.74 -31.04 -17.25
N LEU A 1054 18.70 -30.20 -17.29
CA LEU A 1054 18.34 -29.30 -16.19
C LEU A 1054 17.89 -30.10 -14.97
N LYS A 1055 18.18 -29.56 -13.79
CA LYS A 1055 17.54 -29.94 -12.53
C LYS A 1055 16.18 -29.26 -12.38
N PRO A 1056 15.31 -29.73 -11.48
CA PRO A 1056 14.09 -29.01 -11.10
C PRO A 1056 14.34 -27.54 -10.76
N VAL A 1057 13.35 -26.73 -11.06
CA VAL A 1057 13.22 -25.34 -10.60
C VAL A 1057 13.55 -25.21 -9.11
N GLY A 1058 14.25 -24.13 -8.74
CA GLY A 1058 14.70 -23.91 -7.37
C GLY A 1058 15.94 -24.73 -6.97
N GLU A 1059 16.38 -25.70 -7.77
CA GLU A 1059 17.70 -26.31 -7.61
C GLU A 1059 18.79 -25.55 -8.38
N TRP A 1060 20.03 -25.68 -7.89
CA TRP A 1060 21.21 -25.07 -8.51
C TRP A 1060 21.76 -25.96 -9.63
N ASN A 1061 21.66 -25.47 -10.86
CA ASN A 1061 22.30 -26.05 -12.04
C ASN A 1061 23.77 -25.61 -12.12
N TYR A 1062 24.66 -26.51 -12.54
CA TYR A 1062 26.05 -26.19 -12.84
C TYR A 1062 26.28 -26.22 -14.35
N GLU A 1063 26.89 -25.18 -14.91
CA GLU A 1063 27.20 -25.08 -16.33
C GLU A 1063 28.66 -24.70 -16.58
N GLU A 1064 29.26 -25.35 -17.57
CA GLU A 1064 30.56 -25.00 -18.14
C GLU A 1064 30.41 -24.77 -19.65
N VAL A 1065 30.79 -23.57 -20.09
CA VAL A 1065 30.81 -23.16 -21.50
C VAL A 1065 32.26 -23.03 -21.96
N ILE A 1066 32.59 -23.68 -23.08
CA ILE A 1066 33.91 -23.62 -23.71
C ILE A 1066 33.73 -22.98 -25.10
N VAL A 1067 34.37 -21.84 -25.32
CA VAL A 1067 34.44 -21.15 -26.62
C VAL A 1067 35.87 -21.19 -27.12
N LYS A 1068 36.08 -21.67 -28.36
CA LYS A 1068 37.40 -21.71 -29.01
C LYS A 1068 37.29 -21.51 -30.54
N GLY A 1069 37.67 -20.34 -31.04
CA GLY A 1069 37.52 -19.94 -32.44
C GLY A 1069 36.04 -19.94 -32.85
N PRO A 1070 35.62 -20.74 -33.85
CA PRO A 1070 34.21 -20.94 -34.18
C PRO A 1070 33.55 -22.05 -33.34
N LYS A 1071 34.28 -22.75 -32.47
CA LYS A 1071 33.73 -23.89 -31.71
C LYS A 1071 33.15 -23.45 -30.37
N ILE A 1072 31.96 -23.92 -30.07
CA ILE A 1072 31.21 -23.60 -28.85
C ILE A 1072 30.64 -24.90 -28.28
N LYS A 1073 30.95 -25.17 -27.01
CA LYS A 1073 30.54 -26.40 -26.32
C LYS A 1073 29.95 -26.03 -24.96
N VAL A 1074 28.82 -26.65 -24.60
CA VAL A 1074 28.11 -26.42 -23.33
C VAL A 1074 27.95 -27.75 -22.59
N ASN A 1075 28.44 -27.78 -21.35
CA ASN A 1075 28.36 -28.90 -20.43
C ASN A 1075 27.45 -28.53 -19.24
N LEU A 1076 26.24 -29.09 -19.19
CA LEU A 1076 25.26 -28.86 -18.13
C LEU A 1076 25.22 -30.07 -17.18
N ASN A 1077 25.35 -29.83 -15.87
CA ASN A 1077 25.29 -30.85 -14.81
C ASN A 1077 26.14 -32.11 -15.10
N GLY A 1078 27.32 -31.92 -15.73
CA GLY A 1078 28.24 -32.99 -16.10
C GLY A 1078 27.93 -33.72 -17.42
N LYS A 1079 27.09 -33.18 -18.29
CA LYS A 1079 26.72 -33.74 -19.60
C LYS A 1079 26.89 -32.71 -20.72
N THR A 1080 27.59 -33.06 -21.80
CA THR A 1080 27.71 -32.20 -22.98
C THR A 1080 26.38 -32.11 -23.75
N ILE A 1081 25.73 -30.96 -23.64
CA ILE A 1081 24.45 -30.67 -24.31
C ILE A 1081 24.65 -30.03 -25.68
N LEU A 1082 25.64 -29.15 -25.84
CA LEU A 1082 26.04 -28.58 -27.12
C LEU A 1082 27.51 -28.88 -27.40
N ASP A 1083 27.86 -29.21 -28.65
CA ASP A 1083 29.23 -29.33 -29.14
C ASP A 1083 29.19 -28.95 -30.63
N ALA A 1084 29.46 -27.68 -30.93
CA ALA A 1084 29.08 -27.03 -32.19
C ALA A 1084 30.24 -26.25 -32.82
N ASP A 1085 30.14 -26.01 -34.14
CA ASP A 1085 31.07 -25.18 -34.91
C ASP A 1085 30.26 -24.21 -35.79
N ILE A 1086 30.38 -22.90 -35.54
CA ILE A 1086 29.59 -21.86 -36.21
C ILE A 1086 30.11 -21.49 -37.60
N THR A 1087 31.15 -22.17 -38.12
CA THR A 1087 31.78 -21.82 -39.42
C THR A 1087 30.82 -21.84 -40.61
N ASP A 1088 29.75 -22.65 -40.56
CA ASP A 1088 28.73 -22.66 -41.60
C ASP A 1088 27.73 -21.50 -41.45
N ALA A 1089 27.22 -21.28 -40.23
CA ALA A 1089 26.33 -20.16 -39.90
C ALA A 1089 26.99 -18.79 -40.16
N ARG A 1090 28.31 -18.67 -39.95
CA ARG A 1090 29.12 -17.49 -40.34
C ARG A 1090 29.08 -17.16 -41.83
N LYS A 1091 28.78 -18.13 -42.70
CA LYS A 1091 28.71 -17.96 -44.16
C LYS A 1091 27.27 -17.85 -44.66
N ASN A 1092 26.39 -18.66 -44.08
CA ASN A 1092 25.05 -18.93 -44.59
C ASN A 1092 23.94 -18.19 -43.80
N GLY A 1093 24.26 -17.60 -42.65
CA GLY A 1093 23.32 -16.94 -41.74
C GLY A 1093 22.86 -17.83 -40.58
N ALA A 1094 22.02 -17.26 -39.71
CA ALA A 1094 21.39 -17.99 -38.61
C ALA A 1094 20.21 -18.86 -39.09
N ALA A 1095 19.89 -19.91 -38.34
CA ALA A 1095 18.87 -20.91 -38.71
C ALA A 1095 17.42 -20.40 -38.59
N ASP A 1096 17.20 -19.26 -37.93
CA ASP A 1096 15.95 -18.51 -37.91
C ASP A 1096 15.74 -17.59 -39.13
N GLY A 1097 16.79 -17.41 -39.95
CA GLY A 1097 16.82 -16.49 -41.10
C GLY A 1097 16.92 -15.01 -40.71
N GLN A 1098 17.23 -14.67 -39.46
CA GLN A 1098 17.49 -13.29 -39.04
C GLN A 1098 18.91 -12.86 -39.41
N LYS A 1099 19.12 -11.53 -39.48
CA LYS A 1099 20.47 -10.97 -39.51
C LYS A 1099 21.07 -11.14 -38.11
N HIS A 1100 22.15 -11.89 -38.01
CA HIS A 1100 22.82 -12.24 -36.75
C HIS A 1100 24.31 -11.82 -36.80
N PRO A 1101 24.64 -10.51 -36.69
CA PRO A 1101 26.00 -10.03 -36.88
C PRO A 1101 27.03 -10.61 -35.92
N GLY A 1102 26.61 -10.98 -34.70
CA GLY A 1102 27.48 -11.51 -33.67
C GLY A 1102 28.05 -12.89 -33.97
N LEU A 1103 27.46 -13.66 -34.90
CA LEU A 1103 28.11 -14.85 -35.46
C LEU A 1103 29.51 -14.53 -36.01
N LEU A 1104 29.69 -13.36 -36.64
CA LEU A 1104 30.96 -12.90 -37.21
C LEU A 1104 31.93 -12.31 -36.16
N ARG A 1105 31.50 -12.14 -34.90
CA ARG A 1105 32.37 -11.61 -33.85
C ARG A 1105 33.32 -12.67 -33.29
N ASP A 1106 34.58 -12.29 -33.17
CA ASP A 1106 35.63 -13.10 -32.52
C ASP A 1106 35.91 -12.64 -31.08
N SER A 1107 35.45 -11.47 -30.64
CA SER A 1107 35.50 -11.01 -29.24
C SER A 1107 34.23 -10.26 -28.82
N GLY A 1108 34.02 -10.11 -27.52
CA GLY A 1108 32.98 -9.29 -26.91
C GLY A 1108 32.77 -9.64 -25.44
N HIS A 1109 31.88 -8.93 -24.77
CA HIS A 1109 31.54 -9.16 -23.36
C HIS A 1109 30.86 -10.52 -23.16
N ILE A 1110 30.94 -11.04 -21.93
CA ILE A 1110 30.04 -12.09 -21.44
C ILE A 1110 28.96 -11.39 -20.59
N GLY A 1111 27.72 -11.88 -20.57
CA GLY A 1111 26.69 -11.22 -19.77
C GLY A 1111 25.46 -12.05 -19.47
N PHE A 1112 24.70 -11.63 -18.47
CA PHE A 1112 23.37 -12.12 -18.15
C PHE A 1112 22.33 -11.20 -18.80
N LEU A 1113 21.70 -11.71 -19.85
CA LEU A 1113 20.72 -11.01 -20.68
C LEU A 1113 19.36 -11.14 -20.01
N GLY A 1114 18.87 -10.06 -19.40
CA GLY A 1114 17.70 -10.12 -18.52
C GLY A 1114 16.39 -10.00 -19.29
N HIS A 1115 15.48 -10.97 -19.13
CA HIS A 1115 14.14 -10.93 -19.76
C HIS A 1115 12.97 -10.73 -18.77
N GLY A 1116 13.25 -10.38 -17.51
CA GLY A 1116 12.23 -9.92 -16.56
C GLY A 1116 11.68 -11.00 -15.62
N SER A 1117 12.29 -12.18 -15.60
CA SER A 1117 12.10 -13.23 -14.59
C SER A 1117 13.15 -13.12 -13.47
N PRO A 1118 12.86 -13.56 -12.23
CA PRO A 1118 13.87 -13.68 -11.17
C PRO A 1118 14.84 -14.87 -11.41
N VAL A 1119 16.14 -14.61 -11.41
CA VAL A 1119 17.19 -15.63 -11.55
C VAL A 1119 18.29 -15.34 -10.53
N GLN A 1120 18.97 -16.37 -10.03
CA GLN A 1120 20.19 -16.22 -9.24
C GLN A 1120 21.39 -16.91 -9.89
N PHE A 1121 22.59 -16.33 -9.73
CA PHE A 1121 23.86 -16.83 -10.26
C PHE A 1121 24.97 -16.78 -9.19
N ARG A 1122 25.84 -17.79 -9.16
CA ARG A 1122 26.96 -17.88 -8.20
C ARG A 1122 28.15 -18.67 -8.72
N ASN A 1123 29.22 -18.73 -7.93
CA ASN A 1123 30.44 -19.51 -8.21
C ASN A 1123 31.04 -19.22 -9.60
N ILE A 1124 30.97 -17.95 -10.04
CA ILE A 1124 31.22 -17.54 -11.42
C ILE A 1124 32.71 -17.31 -11.64
N ARG A 1125 33.29 -18.04 -12.61
CA ARG A 1125 34.73 -18.03 -12.88
C ARG A 1125 35.04 -18.30 -14.35
N ILE A 1126 36.16 -17.78 -14.82
CA ILE A 1126 36.60 -17.89 -16.21
C ILE A 1126 38.08 -18.26 -16.33
N LYS A 1127 38.40 -19.12 -17.29
CA LYS A 1127 39.74 -19.36 -17.80
C LYS A 1127 39.82 -18.76 -19.20
N ASP A 1128 40.63 -17.73 -19.34
CA ASP A 1128 41.00 -17.13 -20.62
C ASP A 1128 41.85 -18.12 -21.42
N LEU A 1129 41.48 -18.38 -22.68
CA LEU A 1129 42.18 -19.29 -23.61
C LEU A 1129 42.85 -18.54 -24.78
N ALA A 1130 42.75 -17.21 -24.85
CA ALA A 1130 43.24 -16.40 -25.96
C ALA A 1130 44.74 -16.04 -25.86
N LYS A 1131 45.55 -16.96 -25.29
CA LYS A 1131 46.94 -16.76 -24.89
C LYS A 1131 47.86 -17.88 -25.34
#